data_AF-A0A1V6PIF6-F1
#
_entry.id   AF-A0A1V6PIF6-F1
#
_cell.length_a   1.000
_cell.length_b   1.000
_cell.length_c   1.000
_cell.angle_alpha   90.00
_cell.angle_beta   90.00
_cell.angle_gamma   90.00
#
_symmetry.space_group_name_H-M   'P 1'
#
loop_
_entity.id
_entity.type
_entity.pdbx_description
1 polymer ?
#
loop_
_entity_poly.entity_id
_entity_poly.type
_entity_poly.pdbx_seq_one_letter_code
_entity_poly.pdbx_strand_id
1 'polypeptide(L)'
;MPENMSLLDQLLDILYYSRNIELPLQRVSSSDRPQNVLKAIAVAVEFLKDMENDRESNTLEDVLEICRQPIELGGLGITESSILTREQESEIIFLASAWLEALNSADRAQLLQKPLDHRPDGRRGMTLSEKIFATHDIKQKGFVVPGELIRIHVDWVIASEASWAGMERTYDSLGKPGIFRNDRFWLAGDHVVHPRVNKLPEVRRLIDASERAKRVFKMTDYQGMNYTILHTEFYRERAQPGMVVIGSDSHTCSSGAVGCLAIGLGAADVTLPLVTGETWFKVPESVNIRLIGFPKPGIGGKDVILYIMQQLKRNTVASERIVEFTGPGVQYLSLDARFAISNMTTEFGGISGIFVPDQITHNFIQKRRLPRHKSLTTYFKPDDDAHYAEVHQIDLGNVKSFLAKYPSPDNVVPINGCEGMELDGCFIGACTTAEEDLILAALVLEQGLQKGYTPAKKGKRKVVPGSMPILRRLRHLGLTGIYEDAGFEIGIPGCSYCVGMSADQAAPGEVWLSSQNRNFENRMGKGSIGHLGSAATVAASSFQMRLTDPNDLLRSIDLKRWNHLRGGGASLKDDILKNNPQYVEPSGNALPFPDVNPASHSEQLQGLQLQQDPRGSTIGDVLTGNVQNLGDFIDTDAVCLEELSGGG
;
A
#
# COMPACT_ATOMS: atom_id res chain seq x y z
N MET A 1 -9.47 -1.34 36.28
CA MET A 1 -10.92 -1.05 36.31
C MET A 1 -11.60 -2.07 37.22
N PRO A 2 -12.65 -1.70 37.97
CA PRO A 2 -13.29 -2.59 38.93
C PRO A 2 -13.99 -3.76 38.21
N GLU A 3 -13.84 -4.98 38.73
CA GLU A 3 -14.25 -6.25 38.08
C GLU A 3 -15.77 -6.47 37.92
N ASN A 4 -16.62 -5.49 38.24
CA ASN A 4 -18.08 -5.67 38.33
C ASN A 4 -18.93 -4.64 37.53
N MET A 5 -18.35 -3.85 36.62
CA MET A 5 -19.13 -2.95 35.74
C MET A 5 -19.81 -3.71 34.61
N SER A 6 -21.08 -3.39 34.31
CA SER A 6 -21.76 -3.96 33.14
C SER A 6 -21.16 -3.43 31.84
N LEU A 7 -21.29 -4.19 30.74
CA LEU A 7 -20.73 -3.79 29.43
C LEU A 7 -21.32 -2.47 28.91
N LEU A 8 -22.58 -2.18 29.25
CA LEU A 8 -23.21 -0.91 28.95
C LEU A 8 -22.58 0.23 29.76
N ASP A 9 -22.29 0.01 31.05
CA ASP A 9 -21.61 1.01 31.88
C ASP A 9 -20.21 1.32 31.35
N GLN A 10 -19.48 0.30 30.86
CA GLN A 10 -18.17 0.50 30.23
C GLN A 10 -18.26 1.36 28.97
N LEU A 11 -19.26 1.13 28.11
CA LEU A 11 -19.48 1.92 26.91
C LEU A 11 -19.86 3.38 27.24
N LEU A 12 -20.65 3.59 28.28
CA LEU A 12 -21.02 4.93 28.75
C LEU A 12 -19.83 5.69 29.29
N ASP A 13 -19.02 5.04 30.12
CA ASP A 13 -17.78 5.63 30.61
C ASP A 13 -16.87 6.00 29.44
N ILE A 14 -16.78 5.15 28.40
CA ILE A 14 -16.00 5.48 27.20
C ILE A 14 -16.55 6.73 26.50
N LEU A 15 -17.87 6.82 26.27
CA LEU A 15 -18.48 7.99 25.63
C LEU A 15 -18.29 9.26 26.47
N TYR A 16 -18.46 9.17 27.78
CA TYR A 16 -18.27 10.26 28.71
C TYR A 16 -16.81 10.74 28.73
N TYR A 17 -15.86 9.83 29.00
CA TYR A 17 -14.45 10.21 29.13
C TYR A 17 -13.78 10.55 27.79
N SER A 18 -14.21 9.95 26.68
CA SER A 18 -13.58 10.18 25.38
C SER A 18 -14.21 11.35 24.63
N ARG A 19 -15.52 11.56 24.75
CA ARG A 19 -16.27 12.55 23.95
C ARG A 19 -17.09 13.55 24.77
N ASN A 20 -17.08 13.45 26.12
CA ASN A 20 -17.88 14.28 27.02
C ASN A 20 -19.38 14.22 26.73
N ILE A 21 -19.87 13.02 26.37
CA ILE A 21 -21.28 12.75 26.08
C ILE A 21 -21.88 11.89 27.19
N GLU A 22 -22.92 12.41 27.85
CA GLU A 22 -23.75 11.65 28.79
C GLU A 22 -25.03 11.20 28.10
N LEU A 23 -25.26 9.87 28.03
CA LEU A 23 -26.50 9.33 27.49
C LEU A 23 -27.59 9.25 28.59
N PRO A 24 -28.82 9.73 28.35
CA PRO A 24 -29.90 9.75 29.34
C PRO A 24 -30.56 8.37 29.50
N LEU A 25 -29.83 7.39 30.01
CA LEU A 25 -30.27 5.99 30.10
C LEU A 25 -31.27 5.68 31.23
N GLN A 26 -31.71 6.68 32.00
CA GLN A 26 -32.81 6.52 32.97
C GLN A 26 -34.13 6.05 32.33
N ARG A 27 -34.20 5.95 30.99
CA ARG A 27 -35.33 5.44 30.19
C ARG A 27 -35.24 3.97 29.76
N VAL A 28 -34.13 3.26 30.01
CA VAL A 28 -34.01 1.83 29.66
C VAL A 28 -34.46 0.98 30.85
N SER A 29 -35.55 0.23 30.69
CA SER A 29 -36.09 -0.62 31.76
C SER A 29 -35.07 -1.69 32.17
N SER A 30 -35.08 -2.14 33.43
CA SER A 30 -34.18 -3.21 33.90
C SER A 30 -34.38 -4.54 33.15
N SER A 31 -35.56 -4.75 32.54
CA SER A 31 -35.86 -5.87 31.63
C SER A 31 -35.30 -5.73 30.22
N ASP A 32 -34.87 -4.52 29.81
CA ASP A 32 -34.33 -4.21 28.47
C ASP A 32 -32.81 -4.03 28.45
N ARG A 33 -32.10 -4.37 29.54
CA ARG A 33 -30.64 -4.28 29.56
C ARG A 33 -30.03 -5.19 28.48
N PRO A 34 -29.16 -4.65 27.61
CA PRO A 34 -28.59 -5.42 26.50
C PRO A 34 -27.83 -6.65 27.04
N GLN A 35 -28.24 -7.84 26.60
CA GLN A 35 -27.59 -9.11 26.97
C GLN A 35 -26.24 -9.34 26.25
N ASN A 36 -25.90 -8.49 25.28
CA ASN A 36 -24.70 -8.59 24.45
C ASN A 36 -24.19 -7.17 24.13
N VAL A 37 -22.87 -6.98 24.14
CA VAL A 37 -22.20 -5.70 23.84
C VAL A 37 -22.59 -5.08 22.49
N LEU A 38 -22.86 -5.87 21.44
CA LEU A 38 -23.33 -5.33 20.15
C LEU A 38 -24.67 -4.60 20.30
N LYS A 39 -25.59 -5.16 21.09
CA LYS A 39 -26.89 -4.53 21.36
C LYS A 39 -26.72 -3.27 22.19
N ALA A 40 -25.77 -3.24 23.12
CA ALA A 40 -25.44 -2.04 23.88
C ALA A 40 -24.94 -0.91 22.97
N ILE A 41 -24.04 -1.23 22.04
CA ILE A 41 -23.56 -0.27 21.03
C ILE A 41 -24.71 0.21 20.14
N ALA A 42 -25.56 -0.70 19.65
CA ALA A 42 -26.71 -0.33 18.83
C ALA A 42 -27.69 0.61 19.55
N VAL A 43 -27.95 0.38 20.85
CA VAL A 43 -28.77 1.29 21.67
C VAL A 43 -28.09 2.65 21.81
N ALA A 44 -26.77 2.69 22.05
CA ALA A 44 -26.02 3.94 22.12
C ALA A 44 -26.06 4.73 20.80
N VAL A 45 -25.96 4.05 19.66
CA VAL A 45 -26.08 4.63 18.31
C VAL A 45 -27.41 5.38 18.15
N GLU A 46 -28.53 4.77 18.53
CA GLU A 46 -29.85 5.39 18.41
C GLU A 46 -30.00 6.61 19.34
N PHE A 47 -29.53 6.54 20.59
CA PHE A 47 -29.51 7.72 21.47
C PHE A 47 -28.63 8.83 20.93
N LEU A 48 -27.47 8.51 20.35
CA LEU A 48 -26.59 9.52 19.75
C LEU A 48 -27.27 10.21 18.55
N LYS A 49 -28.03 9.48 17.73
CA LYS A 49 -28.83 10.08 16.64
C LYS A 49 -29.91 11.00 17.17
N ASP A 50 -30.65 10.57 18.19
CA ASP A 50 -31.70 11.38 18.82
C ASP A 50 -31.14 12.68 19.43
N MET A 51 -29.88 12.66 19.84
CA MET A 51 -29.15 13.80 20.39
C MET A 51 -28.33 14.58 19.32
N GLU A 52 -28.49 14.27 18.03
CA GLU A 52 -27.77 14.91 16.91
C GLU A 52 -26.23 14.78 16.97
N ASN A 53 -25.71 13.72 17.60
CA ASN A 53 -24.28 13.39 17.65
C ASN A 53 -23.90 12.46 16.49
N ASP A 54 -24.02 12.96 15.26
CA ASP A 54 -23.88 12.16 14.04
C ASP A 54 -22.50 11.53 13.89
N ARG A 55 -21.42 12.22 14.28
CA ARG A 55 -20.05 11.72 14.12
C ARG A 55 -19.82 10.49 15.00
N GLU A 56 -20.20 10.57 16.26
CA GLU A 56 -20.07 9.50 17.24
C GLU A 56 -21.00 8.34 16.90
N SER A 57 -22.23 8.62 16.46
CA SER A 57 -23.18 7.61 16.03
C SER A 57 -22.65 6.83 14.82
N ASN A 58 -22.26 7.51 13.74
CA ASN A 58 -21.67 6.90 12.55
C ASN A 58 -20.39 6.10 12.88
N THR A 59 -19.58 6.58 13.83
CA THR A 59 -18.36 5.87 14.28
C THR A 59 -18.70 4.55 14.97
N LEU A 60 -19.74 4.52 15.80
CA LEU A 60 -20.17 3.28 16.45
C LEU A 60 -20.91 2.33 15.48
N GLU A 61 -21.58 2.85 14.46
CA GLU A 61 -22.11 2.03 13.35
C GLU A 61 -20.99 1.34 12.58
N ASP A 62 -19.90 2.05 12.28
CA ASP A 62 -18.69 1.48 11.69
C ASP A 62 -18.14 0.32 12.55
N VAL A 63 -18.12 0.48 13.88
CA VAL A 63 -17.70 -0.59 14.81
C VAL A 63 -18.63 -1.80 14.70
N LEU A 64 -19.95 -1.61 14.64
CA LEU A 64 -20.91 -2.71 14.46
C LEU A 64 -20.70 -3.43 13.13
N GLU A 65 -20.44 -2.70 12.04
CA GLU A 65 -20.17 -3.27 10.73
C GLU A 65 -18.86 -4.08 10.71
N ILE A 66 -17.81 -3.60 11.39
CA ILE A 66 -16.56 -4.35 11.59
C ILE A 66 -16.82 -5.64 12.39
N CYS A 67 -17.63 -5.57 13.47
CA CYS A 67 -17.94 -6.75 14.27
C CYS A 67 -18.67 -7.83 13.44
N ARG A 68 -19.66 -7.42 12.64
CA ARG A 68 -20.48 -8.32 11.80
C ARG A 68 -19.72 -8.94 10.63
N GLN A 69 -18.72 -8.23 10.12
CA GLN A 69 -17.98 -8.67 8.96
C GLN A 69 -17.18 -9.96 9.24
N PRO A 70 -17.11 -10.92 8.29
CA PRO A 70 -16.29 -12.13 8.45
C PRO A 70 -14.80 -11.84 8.67
N ILE A 71 -14.14 -12.71 9.43
CA ILE A 71 -12.69 -12.62 9.73
C ILE A 71 -11.84 -12.55 8.46
N GLU A 72 -12.17 -13.33 7.43
CA GLU A 72 -11.46 -13.33 6.15
C GLU A 72 -11.58 -11.99 5.39
N LEU A 73 -12.49 -11.11 5.80
CA LEU A 73 -12.64 -9.76 5.27
C LEU A 73 -12.19 -8.68 6.27
N GLY A 74 -11.67 -9.07 7.43
CA GLY A 74 -11.07 -8.17 8.42
C GLY A 74 -12.03 -7.69 9.50
N GLY A 75 -13.14 -8.41 9.69
CA GLY A 75 -14.04 -8.22 10.83
C GLY A 75 -13.88 -9.30 11.90
N LEU A 76 -14.86 -9.39 12.81
CA LEU A 76 -14.85 -10.38 13.89
C LEU A 76 -15.76 -11.59 13.64
N GLY A 77 -16.64 -11.53 12.63
CA GLY A 77 -17.63 -12.57 12.33
C GLY A 77 -18.68 -12.74 13.43
N ILE A 78 -18.93 -11.68 14.20
CA ILE A 78 -19.79 -11.68 15.39
C ILE A 78 -21.14 -11.03 15.07
N THR A 79 -22.21 -11.71 15.44
CA THR A 79 -23.59 -11.22 15.28
C THR A 79 -24.23 -10.97 16.65
N GLU A 80 -25.37 -10.30 16.68
CA GLU A 80 -26.13 -10.06 17.91
C GLU A 80 -26.66 -11.34 18.56
N SER A 81 -26.75 -12.43 17.80
CA SER A 81 -27.11 -13.77 18.27
C SER A 81 -25.92 -14.61 18.76
N SER A 82 -24.68 -14.15 18.56
CA SER A 82 -23.49 -14.88 18.96
C SER A 82 -23.36 -14.90 20.49
N ILE A 83 -23.02 -16.05 21.06
CA ILE A 83 -22.58 -16.18 22.45
C ILE A 83 -21.11 -15.75 22.49
N LEU A 84 -20.79 -14.69 23.22
CA LEU A 84 -19.46 -14.08 23.22
C LEU A 84 -18.60 -14.58 24.37
N THR A 85 -17.30 -14.78 24.11
CA THR A 85 -16.32 -14.93 25.19
C THR A 85 -15.95 -13.57 25.79
N ARG A 86 -15.39 -13.56 27.00
CA ARG A 86 -14.93 -12.30 27.64
C ARG A 86 -13.88 -11.58 26.80
N GLU A 87 -13.03 -12.32 26.09
CA GLU A 87 -12.01 -11.76 25.19
C GLU A 87 -12.67 -11.07 23.99
N GLN A 88 -13.71 -11.67 23.40
CA GLN A 88 -14.46 -11.06 22.31
C GLN A 88 -15.18 -9.79 22.75
N GLU A 89 -15.83 -9.81 23.91
CA GLU A 89 -16.46 -8.62 24.49
C GLU A 89 -15.43 -7.50 24.74
N SER A 90 -14.29 -7.85 25.32
CA SER A 90 -13.19 -6.91 25.57
C SER A 90 -12.63 -6.31 24.27
N GLU A 91 -12.53 -7.11 23.20
CA GLU A 91 -12.08 -6.64 21.90
C GLU A 91 -13.08 -5.66 21.27
N ILE A 92 -14.38 -5.92 21.38
CA ILE A 92 -15.43 -5.04 20.86
C ILE A 92 -15.45 -3.70 21.61
N ILE A 93 -15.33 -3.74 22.95
CA ILE A 93 -15.19 -2.53 23.78
C ILE A 93 -13.91 -1.77 23.43
N PHE A 94 -12.79 -2.48 23.23
CA PHE A 94 -11.55 -1.86 22.77
C PHE A 94 -11.73 -1.16 21.41
N LEU A 95 -12.39 -1.80 20.44
CA LEU A 95 -12.67 -1.19 19.14
C LEU A 95 -13.52 0.07 19.29
N ALA A 96 -14.61 0.03 20.08
CA ALA A 96 -15.42 1.21 20.34
C ALA A 96 -14.59 2.35 20.96
N SER A 97 -13.74 2.06 21.95
CA SER A 97 -12.86 3.07 22.55
C SER A 97 -11.82 3.62 21.56
N ALA A 98 -11.21 2.77 20.74
CA ALA A 98 -10.23 3.17 19.73
C ALA A 98 -10.85 4.08 18.66
N TRP A 99 -12.03 3.72 18.16
CA TRP A 99 -12.75 4.49 17.15
C TRP A 99 -13.29 5.82 17.68
N LEU A 100 -13.74 5.89 18.94
CA LEU A 100 -14.11 7.17 19.55
C LEU A 100 -12.88 8.06 19.82
N GLU A 101 -11.74 7.49 20.22
CA GLU A 101 -10.48 8.25 20.33
C GLU A 101 -10.00 8.77 18.96
N ALA A 102 -10.26 8.03 17.87
CA ALA A 102 -9.95 8.49 16.52
C ALA A 102 -10.65 9.80 16.15
N LEU A 103 -11.86 10.06 16.68
CA LEU A 103 -12.52 11.35 16.50
C LEU A 103 -11.74 12.47 17.20
N ASN A 104 -11.20 12.23 18.39
CA ASN A 104 -10.33 13.19 19.09
C ASN A 104 -9.04 13.46 18.28
N SER A 105 -8.43 12.40 17.74
CA SER A 105 -7.26 12.51 16.86
C SER A 105 -7.57 13.31 15.60
N ALA A 106 -8.74 13.08 14.98
CA ALA A 106 -9.19 13.83 13.82
C ALA A 106 -9.49 15.31 14.16
N ASP A 107 -10.06 15.60 15.33
CA ASP A 107 -10.34 16.97 15.78
C ASP A 107 -9.08 17.79 16.02
N ARG A 108 -8.00 17.15 16.49
CA ARG A 108 -6.67 17.77 16.67
C ARG A 108 -5.94 18.00 15.35
N ALA A 109 -6.23 17.21 14.32
CA ALA A 109 -5.60 17.34 13.02
C ALA A 109 -6.18 18.57 12.30
N GLN A 110 -5.31 19.50 11.89
CA GLN A 110 -5.73 20.68 11.13
C GLN A 110 -6.38 20.25 9.81
N LEU A 111 -7.52 20.83 9.49
CA LEU A 111 -8.20 20.55 8.22
C LEU A 111 -7.42 21.17 7.07
N LEU A 112 -7.13 20.34 6.04
CA LEU A 112 -6.67 20.83 4.74
C LEU A 112 -7.64 21.89 4.23
N GLN A 113 -7.13 22.95 3.61
CA GLN A 113 -7.99 23.95 2.99
C GLN A 113 -8.85 23.31 1.90
N LYS A 114 -10.08 23.81 1.75
CA LYS A 114 -10.97 23.34 0.69
C LYS A 114 -10.29 23.56 -0.67
N PRO A 115 -10.24 22.55 -1.56
CA PRO A 115 -9.73 22.74 -2.92
C PRO A 115 -10.50 23.79 -3.72
N LEU A 116 -9.87 24.34 -4.74
CA LEU A 116 -10.46 25.30 -5.68
C LEU A 116 -11.03 24.57 -6.90
N ASP A 117 -12.06 25.14 -7.52
CA ASP A 117 -12.64 24.58 -8.75
C ASP A 117 -11.80 24.89 -10.01
N HIS A 118 -10.92 25.89 -9.94
CA HIS A 118 -10.08 26.34 -11.05
C HIS A 118 -8.74 26.86 -10.56
N ARG A 119 -7.75 26.82 -11.45
CA ARG A 119 -6.39 27.27 -11.15
C ARG A 119 -6.39 28.79 -10.94
N PRO A 120 -5.79 29.30 -9.86
CA PRO A 120 -5.63 30.74 -9.68
C PRO A 120 -4.83 31.38 -10.80
N ASP A 121 -5.26 32.57 -11.23
CA ASP A 121 -4.54 33.37 -12.21
C ASP A 121 -3.09 33.62 -11.77
N GLY A 122 -2.14 33.39 -12.68
CA GLY A 122 -0.71 33.60 -12.41
C GLY A 122 -0.02 32.50 -11.61
N ARG A 123 -0.70 31.44 -11.13
CA ARG A 123 -0.01 30.26 -10.55
C ARG A 123 0.82 29.57 -11.64
N ARG A 124 2.05 29.15 -11.36
CA ARG A 124 2.87 28.30 -12.28
C ARG A 124 2.19 26.98 -12.62
N GLY A 125 2.52 26.35 -13.74
CA GLY A 125 2.06 24.99 -14.05
C GLY A 125 2.69 23.97 -13.08
N MET A 126 1.87 23.05 -12.58
CA MET A 126 2.27 22.01 -11.65
C MET A 126 1.90 20.61 -12.15
N THR A 127 2.79 19.65 -11.91
CA THR A 127 2.55 18.22 -12.09
C THR A 127 1.53 17.70 -11.07
N LEU A 128 1.10 16.44 -11.20
CA LEU A 128 0.20 15.82 -10.23
C LEU A 128 0.82 15.78 -8.83
N SER A 129 2.06 15.32 -8.73
CA SER A 129 2.79 15.21 -7.47
C SER A 129 2.99 16.58 -6.81
N GLU A 130 3.31 17.62 -7.59
CA GLU A 130 3.44 18.99 -7.10
C GLU A 130 2.10 19.52 -6.55
N LYS A 131 0.97 19.24 -7.21
CA LYS A 131 -0.37 19.61 -6.68
C LYS A 131 -0.68 18.91 -5.35
N ILE A 132 -0.30 17.64 -5.21
CA ILE A 132 -0.46 16.90 -3.97
C ILE A 132 0.42 17.51 -2.87
N PHE A 133 1.71 17.76 -3.14
CA PHE A 133 2.60 18.44 -2.20
C PHE A 133 2.10 19.83 -1.80
N ALA A 134 1.63 20.64 -2.76
CA ALA A 134 1.10 21.98 -2.49
C ALA A 134 -0.13 21.96 -1.58
N THR A 135 -0.97 20.94 -1.70
CA THR A 135 -2.15 20.75 -0.82
C THR A 135 -1.72 20.39 0.60
N HIS A 136 -0.63 19.64 0.76
CA HIS A 136 -0.14 19.17 2.05
C HIS A 136 0.89 20.10 2.70
N ASP A 137 1.37 21.12 1.97
CA ASP A 137 2.30 22.13 2.49
C ASP A 137 1.67 22.88 3.66
N ILE A 138 2.33 22.82 4.81
CA ILE A 138 1.85 23.48 6.04
C ILE A 138 1.82 25.00 5.87
N LYS A 139 2.68 25.57 5.00
CA LYS A 139 2.64 27.00 4.70
C LYS A 139 1.43 27.38 3.83
N GLN A 140 0.76 26.41 3.21
CA GLN A 140 -0.45 26.59 2.40
C GLN A 140 -0.28 27.69 1.33
N LYS A 141 0.84 27.64 0.60
CA LYS A 141 1.12 28.61 -0.47
C LYS A 141 0.23 28.40 -1.70
N GLY A 142 -0.33 27.20 -1.88
CA GLY A 142 -1.11 26.81 -3.06
C GLY A 142 -0.26 26.42 -4.27
N PHE A 143 1.08 26.45 -4.12
CA PHE A 143 2.02 25.93 -5.10
C PHE A 143 3.33 25.52 -4.45
N VAL A 144 4.08 24.66 -5.13
CA VAL A 144 5.45 24.25 -4.78
C VAL A 144 6.35 24.35 -6.00
N VAL A 145 7.67 24.28 -5.79
CA VAL A 145 8.68 24.24 -6.87
C VAL A 145 9.64 23.09 -6.61
N PRO A 146 10.08 22.33 -7.64
CA PRO A 146 11.09 21.29 -7.46
C PRO A 146 12.36 21.86 -6.82
N GLY A 147 12.93 21.10 -5.89
CA GLY A 147 14.09 21.49 -5.10
C GLY A 147 13.77 22.33 -3.86
N GLU A 148 12.53 22.82 -3.69
CA GLU A 148 12.11 23.52 -2.49
C GLU A 148 12.00 22.56 -1.30
N LEU A 149 12.54 22.95 -0.14
CA LEU A 149 12.36 22.22 1.11
C LEU A 149 11.06 22.70 1.79
N ILE A 150 10.09 21.80 1.91
CA ILE A 150 8.78 22.04 2.53
C ILE A 150 8.54 21.08 3.69
N ARG A 151 7.66 21.48 4.62
CA ARG A 151 7.13 20.62 5.67
C ARG A 151 5.67 20.34 5.33
N ILE A 152 5.30 19.07 5.33
CA ILE A 152 3.98 18.62 4.87
C ILE A 152 3.24 17.83 5.94
N HIS A 153 1.92 17.88 5.90
CA HIS A 153 1.07 16.90 6.59
C HIS A 153 1.11 15.55 5.88
N VAL A 154 1.00 14.47 6.65
CA VAL A 154 0.95 13.08 6.15
C VAL A 154 -0.41 12.48 6.47
N ASP A 155 -1.08 11.91 5.46
CA ASP A 155 -2.38 11.27 5.67
C ASP A 155 -2.25 9.94 6.37
N TRP A 156 -1.30 9.09 5.96
CA TRP A 156 -1.09 7.76 6.54
C TRP A 156 0.38 7.45 6.72
N VAL A 157 0.66 6.76 7.82
CA VAL A 157 1.90 6.03 8.05
C VAL A 157 1.63 4.54 7.87
N ILE A 158 2.50 3.83 7.13
CA ILE A 158 2.40 2.37 6.96
C ILE A 158 3.71 1.66 7.33
N ALA A 159 3.62 0.49 7.93
CA ALA A 159 4.79 -0.30 8.32
C ALA A 159 4.47 -1.81 8.32
N SER A 160 5.48 -2.63 8.06
CA SER A 160 5.46 -4.06 8.37
C SER A 160 5.89 -4.33 9.81
N GLU A 161 5.65 -5.54 10.33
CA GLU A 161 6.13 -5.95 11.65
C GLU A 161 7.66 -5.91 11.77
N ALA A 162 8.36 -6.18 10.66
CA ALA A 162 9.82 -6.13 10.61
C ALA A 162 10.32 -4.68 10.70
N SER A 163 9.73 -3.78 9.90
CA SER A 163 10.09 -2.37 9.89
C SER A 163 9.69 -1.64 11.18
N TRP A 164 8.57 -2.04 11.80
CA TRP A 164 8.14 -1.52 13.09
C TRP A 164 9.18 -1.75 14.19
N ALA A 165 9.91 -2.87 14.17
CA ALA A 165 10.96 -3.09 15.16
C ALA A 165 12.11 -2.06 15.08
N GLY A 166 12.40 -1.52 13.90
CA GLY A 166 13.32 -0.38 13.73
C GLY A 166 12.68 0.94 14.17
N MET A 167 11.42 1.17 13.81
CA MET A 167 10.67 2.36 14.19
C MET A 167 10.49 2.47 15.71
N GLU A 168 10.19 1.36 16.40
CA GLU A 168 9.98 1.26 17.86
C GLU A 168 11.21 1.76 18.62
N ARG A 169 12.43 1.50 18.12
CA ARG A 169 13.67 2.02 18.74
C ARG A 169 13.75 3.54 18.69
N THR A 170 13.40 4.13 17.54
CA THR A 170 13.36 5.58 17.38
C THR A 170 12.23 6.19 18.23
N TYR A 171 11.07 5.54 18.26
CA TYR A 171 9.95 5.95 19.11
C TYR A 171 10.32 5.92 20.60
N ASP A 172 11.05 4.90 21.04
CA ASP A 172 11.52 4.75 22.41
C ASP A 172 12.58 5.80 22.77
N SER A 173 13.52 6.12 21.86
CA SER A 173 14.53 7.16 22.09
C SER A 173 13.93 8.57 22.18
N LEU A 174 12.77 8.79 21.55
CA LEU A 174 11.96 10.01 21.69
C LEU A 174 11.17 10.06 23.01
N GLY A 175 11.31 9.07 23.88
CA GLY A 175 10.64 9.04 25.18
C GLY A 175 9.18 8.60 25.13
N LYS A 176 8.78 7.84 24.10
CA LYS A 176 7.42 7.29 23.92
C LYS A 176 6.31 8.36 23.96
N PRO A 177 6.35 9.38 23.08
CA PRO A 177 5.46 10.54 23.15
C PRO A 177 3.99 10.28 22.81
N GLY A 178 3.62 9.04 22.42
CA GLY A 178 2.35 8.74 21.77
C GLY A 178 2.42 8.98 20.26
N ILE A 179 1.32 8.71 19.55
CA ILE A 179 1.23 8.91 18.09
C ILE A 179 0.20 9.99 17.75
N PHE A 180 0.38 10.65 16.61
CA PHE A 180 -0.45 11.77 16.18
C PHE A 180 -1.91 11.35 15.94
N ARG A 181 -2.10 10.27 15.17
CA ARG A 181 -3.41 9.75 14.78
C ARG A 181 -3.45 8.23 14.86
N ASN A 182 -4.29 7.70 15.74
CA ASN A 182 -4.51 6.26 15.88
C ASN A 182 -5.32 5.63 14.74
N ASP A 183 -5.97 6.46 13.92
CA ASP A 183 -6.73 6.06 12.74
C ASP A 183 -5.99 6.21 11.42
N ARG A 184 -4.70 6.54 11.48
CA ARG A 184 -3.83 6.78 10.32
C ARG A 184 -2.48 6.06 10.39
N PHE A 185 -2.44 4.96 11.15
CA PHE A 185 -1.31 4.04 11.16
C PHE A 185 -1.77 2.64 10.72
N TRP A 186 -1.17 2.12 9.66
CA TRP A 186 -1.40 0.77 9.13
C TRP A 186 -0.19 -0.12 9.39
N LEU A 187 -0.36 -1.10 10.27
CA LEU A 187 0.67 -2.08 10.59
C LEU A 187 0.23 -3.46 10.11
N ALA A 188 1.02 -4.07 9.21
CA ALA A 188 0.78 -5.41 8.69
C ALA A 188 1.86 -6.38 9.17
N GLY A 189 1.47 -7.59 9.55
CA GLY A 189 2.42 -8.67 9.83
C GLY A 189 2.52 -9.62 8.64
N ASP A 190 3.54 -9.47 7.81
CA ASP A 190 3.62 -10.18 6.52
C ASP A 190 5.03 -10.58 6.06
N HIS A 191 6.09 -10.01 6.64
CA HIS A 191 7.47 -10.19 6.16
C HIS A 191 8.12 -11.48 6.65
N VAL A 192 8.08 -11.70 7.97
CA VAL A 192 8.78 -12.78 8.67
C VAL A 192 7.79 -13.77 9.28
N VAL A 193 6.58 -13.32 9.59
CA VAL A 193 5.59 -14.11 10.32
C VAL A 193 4.94 -15.21 9.47
N HIS A 194 4.90 -16.42 10.03
CA HIS A 194 4.18 -17.56 9.47
C HIS A 194 3.96 -18.59 10.60
N PRO A 195 2.79 -19.26 10.71
CA PRO A 195 2.48 -20.21 11.79
C PRO A 195 3.58 -21.25 12.09
N ARG A 196 4.22 -21.81 11.05
CA ARG A 196 5.40 -22.69 11.14
C ARG A 196 6.58 -22.14 11.95
N VAL A 197 6.79 -20.82 11.98
CA VAL A 197 7.97 -20.17 12.60
C VAL A 197 7.62 -19.22 13.75
N ASN A 198 6.32 -19.02 14.07
CA ASN A 198 5.88 -18.11 15.15
C ASN A 198 6.42 -18.44 16.55
N LYS A 199 6.94 -19.66 16.76
CA LYS A 199 7.56 -20.08 18.03
C LYS A 199 9.03 -19.65 18.15
N LEU A 200 9.66 -19.23 17.06
CA LEU A 200 11.04 -18.74 17.10
C LEU A 200 11.07 -17.42 17.89
N PRO A 201 12.03 -17.23 18.82
CA PRO A 201 12.06 -16.07 19.70
C PRO A 201 12.02 -14.73 18.95
N GLU A 202 12.76 -14.59 17.86
CA GLU A 202 12.79 -13.36 17.07
C GLU A 202 11.45 -13.07 16.39
N VAL A 203 10.81 -14.08 15.79
CA VAL A 203 9.50 -13.92 15.16
C VAL A 203 8.45 -13.57 16.21
N ARG A 204 8.51 -14.23 17.38
CA ARG A 204 7.60 -13.95 18.49
C ARG A 204 7.75 -12.52 19.00
N ARG A 205 8.99 -12.01 19.08
CA ARG A 205 9.28 -10.63 19.47
C ARG A 205 8.61 -9.61 18.55
N LEU A 206 8.64 -9.83 17.22
CA LEU A 206 7.99 -8.95 16.23
C LEU A 206 6.46 -8.99 16.33
N ILE A 207 5.89 -10.18 16.52
CA ILE A 207 4.44 -10.35 16.75
C ILE A 207 4.02 -9.61 18.02
N ASP A 208 4.73 -9.83 19.13
CA ASP A 208 4.40 -9.20 20.40
C ASP A 208 4.59 -7.66 20.32
N ALA A 209 5.56 -7.16 19.57
CA ALA A 209 5.74 -5.72 19.33
C ALA A 209 4.56 -5.11 18.57
N SER A 210 4.05 -5.81 17.55
CA SER A 210 2.90 -5.36 16.77
C SER A 210 1.61 -5.36 17.59
N GLU A 211 1.38 -6.41 18.39
CA GLU A 211 0.23 -6.48 19.30
C GLU A 211 0.31 -5.42 20.41
N ARG A 212 1.51 -5.14 20.93
CA ARG A 212 1.69 -4.01 21.88
C ARG A 212 1.36 -2.68 21.22
N ALA A 213 1.84 -2.42 20.00
CA ALA A 213 1.55 -1.19 19.27
C ALA A 213 0.04 -1.00 19.08
N LYS A 214 -0.68 -2.05 18.66
CA LYS A 214 -2.16 -2.04 18.57
C LYS A 214 -2.80 -1.53 19.85
N ARG A 215 -2.40 -2.08 21.00
CA ARG A 215 -3.00 -1.78 22.31
C ARG A 215 -2.60 -0.39 22.82
N VAL A 216 -1.31 -0.07 22.79
CA VAL A 216 -0.77 1.20 23.31
C VAL A 216 -1.29 2.38 22.51
N PHE A 217 -1.34 2.25 21.18
CA PHE A 217 -1.77 3.33 20.30
C PHE A 217 -3.28 3.35 20.05
N LYS A 218 -4.03 2.36 20.56
CA LYS A 218 -5.45 2.16 20.24
C LYS A 218 -5.72 2.18 18.73
N MET A 219 -4.95 1.40 17.97
CA MET A 219 -5.05 1.40 16.51
C MET A 219 -6.44 0.96 16.05
N THR A 220 -7.07 1.74 15.18
CA THR A 220 -8.38 1.38 14.60
C THR A 220 -8.25 0.42 13.42
N ASP A 221 -7.10 0.47 12.73
CA ASP A 221 -6.81 -0.26 11.50
C ASP A 221 -5.62 -1.20 11.70
N TYR A 222 -5.86 -2.29 12.44
CA TYR A 222 -4.91 -3.39 12.62
C TYR A 222 -5.61 -4.73 12.43
N GLN A 223 -5.09 -5.54 11.51
CA GLN A 223 -5.70 -6.81 11.09
C GLN A 223 -4.91 -8.06 11.52
N GLY A 224 -3.83 -7.85 12.29
CA GLY A 224 -2.99 -8.94 12.77
C GLY A 224 -2.06 -9.51 11.69
N MET A 225 -1.55 -10.70 11.99
CA MET A 225 -0.55 -11.39 11.18
C MET A 225 -1.19 -12.17 10.03
N ASN A 226 -0.54 -12.18 8.87
CA ASN A 226 -0.93 -12.93 7.67
C ASN A 226 -2.35 -12.60 7.14
N TYR A 227 -2.88 -11.41 7.45
CA TYR A 227 -4.14 -10.92 6.85
C TYR A 227 -3.91 -10.37 5.43
N THR A 228 -2.86 -9.59 5.24
CA THR A 228 -2.47 -8.98 3.97
C THR A 228 -0.95 -8.88 3.88
N ILE A 229 -0.43 -8.84 2.66
CA ILE A 229 0.83 -8.17 2.37
C ILE A 229 0.60 -6.67 2.52
N LEU A 230 1.55 -5.93 3.13
CA LEU A 230 1.39 -4.54 3.58
C LEU A 230 0.62 -3.64 2.60
N HIS A 231 1.03 -3.68 1.33
CA HIS A 231 0.52 -2.79 0.28
C HIS A 231 -0.83 -3.21 -0.29
N THR A 232 -1.16 -4.51 -0.27
CA THR A 232 -2.29 -5.09 -1.02
C THR A 232 -3.64 -4.54 -0.55
N GLU A 233 -4.02 -4.78 0.71
CA GLU A 233 -5.29 -4.21 1.21
C GLU A 233 -5.19 -2.71 1.49
N PHE A 234 -3.97 -2.15 1.63
CA PHE A 234 -3.82 -0.71 1.78
C PHE A 234 -4.22 0.04 0.50
N TYR A 235 -3.75 -0.37 -0.68
CA TYR A 235 -4.20 0.27 -1.94
C TYR A 235 -5.65 -0.07 -2.28
N ARG A 236 -6.12 -1.28 -1.93
CA ARG A 236 -7.49 -1.72 -2.25
C ARG A 236 -8.54 -0.98 -1.45
N GLU A 237 -8.24 -0.66 -0.19
CA GLU A 237 -9.23 -0.12 0.74
C GLU A 237 -8.89 1.27 1.27
N ARG A 238 -7.62 1.63 1.53
CA ARG A 238 -7.30 2.83 2.34
C ARG A 238 -6.77 4.00 1.52
N ALA A 239 -5.81 3.76 0.63
CA ALA A 239 -5.21 4.81 -0.19
C ALA A 239 -6.26 5.49 -1.07
N GLN A 240 -6.30 6.82 -1.09
CA GLN A 240 -7.26 7.59 -1.91
C GLN A 240 -6.51 8.59 -2.80
N PRO A 241 -7.10 8.96 -3.96
CA PRO A 241 -6.57 10.03 -4.80
C PRO A 241 -6.29 11.29 -3.98
N GLY A 242 -5.12 11.89 -4.22
CA GLY A 242 -4.71 13.14 -3.58
C GLY A 242 -4.03 13.01 -2.22
N MET A 243 -3.99 11.81 -1.62
CA MET A 243 -3.33 11.60 -0.32
C MET A 243 -1.80 11.57 -0.41
N VAL A 244 -1.13 11.87 0.71
CA VAL A 244 0.28 11.59 0.97
C VAL A 244 0.43 10.44 1.96
N VAL A 245 1.15 9.39 1.57
CA VAL A 245 1.40 8.21 2.39
C VAL A 245 2.91 8.01 2.56
N ILE A 246 3.35 7.87 3.81
CA ILE A 246 4.74 7.58 4.13
C ILE A 246 4.84 6.19 4.73
N GLY A 247 5.76 5.37 4.24
CA GLY A 247 5.90 4.00 4.70
C GLY A 247 7.33 3.58 4.96
N SER A 248 7.51 2.68 5.93
CA SER A 248 8.79 2.03 6.24
C SER A 248 8.98 0.78 5.38
N ASP A 249 8.79 0.94 4.07
CA ASP A 249 8.92 -0.08 3.05
C ASP A 249 9.12 0.58 1.67
N SER A 250 10.05 0.06 0.87
CA SER A 250 10.39 0.66 -0.42
C SER A 250 9.26 0.62 -1.46
N HIS A 251 8.36 -0.37 -1.36
CA HIS A 251 7.23 -0.58 -2.26
C HIS A 251 5.96 0.17 -1.83
N THR A 252 6.03 1.05 -0.83
CA THR A 252 4.92 1.96 -0.47
C THR A 252 4.39 2.74 -1.68
N CYS A 253 5.25 3.00 -2.67
CA CYS A 253 4.90 3.59 -3.97
C CYS A 253 3.77 2.88 -4.73
N SER A 254 3.44 1.63 -4.40
CA SER A 254 2.34 0.88 -5.03
C SER A 254 0.98 1.60 -4.99
N SER A 255 0.73 2.41 -3.97
CA SER A 255 -0.52 3.19 -3.84
C SER A 255 -0.67 4.30 -4.89
N GLY A 256 0.39 4.63 -5.62
CA GLY A 256 0.31 5.54 -6.76
C GLY A 256 -0.62 5.09 -7.88
N ALA A 257 -1.01 3.81 -7.90
CA ALA A 257 -2.03 3.28 -8.80
C ALA A 257 -3.38 4.02 -8.73
N VAL A 258 -3.74 4.51 -7.53
CA VAL A 258 -4.98 5.24 -7.28
C VAL A 258 -4.81 6.76 -7.24
N GLY A 259 -3.67 7.29 -7.70
CA GLY A 259 -3.38 8.74 -7.65
C GLY A 259 -3.04 9.25 -6.25
N CYS A 260 -2.55 8.37 -5.38
CA CYS A 260 -2.00 8.70 -4.07
C CYS A 260 -0.48 8.89 -4.18
N LEU A 261 0.07 9.96 -3.61
CA LEU A 261 1.51 10.12 -3.54
C LEU A 261 2.06 9.32 -2.36
N ALA A 262 2.65 8.16 -2.64
CA ALA A 262 3.11 7.24 -1.62
C ALA A 262 4.62 7.01 -1.71
N ILE A 263 5.35 7.21 -0.62
CA ILE A 263 6.81 7.24 -0.60
C ILE A 263 7.34 6.35 0.52
N GLY A 264 8.27 5.46 0.16
CA GLY A 264 9.02 4.65 1.12
C GLY A 264 10.22 5.43 1.68
N LEU A 265 10.38 5.46 2.99
CA LEU A 265 11.50 6.09 3.71
C LEU A 265 12.09 5.13 4.75
N GLY A 266 13.24 5.48 5.32
CA GLY A 266 13.87 4.70 6.40
C GLY A 266 13.07 4.75 7.70
N ALA A 267 13.23 3.72 8.54
CA ALA A 267 12.42 3.57 9.75
C ALA A 267 12.43 4.80 10.69
N ALA A 268 13.58 5.46 10.85
CA ALA A 268 13.68 6.67 11.68
C ALA A 268 12.86 7.85 11.09
N ASP A 269 12.94 8.05 9.77
CA ASP A 269 12.21 9.12 9.08
C ASP A 269 10.70 8.90 9.10
N VAL A 270 10.25 7.64 9.08
CA VAL A 270 8.83 7.27 9.14
C VAL A 270 8.27 7.41 10.56
N THR A 271 9.10 7.26 11.60
CA THR A 271 8.68 7.51 12.99
C THR A 271 8.31 8.98 13.22
N LEU A 272 8.93 9.92 12.51
CA LEU A 272 8.63 11.35 12.67
C LEU A 272 7.14 11.66 12.36
N PRO A 273 6.60 11.40 11.15
CA PRO A 273 5.19 11.65 10.86
C PRO A 273 4.24 10.77 11.66
N LEU A 274 4.68 9.61 12.18
CA LEU A 274 3.86 8.81 13.10
C LEU A 274 3.60 9.57 14.40
N VAL A 275 4.62 10.26 14.94
CA VAL A 275 4.54 11.00 16.19
C VAL A 275 3.94 12.39 15.99
N THR A 276 4.31 13.09 14.91
CA THR A 276 3.98 14.51 14.72
C THR A 276 2.86 14.77 13.71
N GLY A 277 2.53 13.81 12.85
CA GLY A 277 1.63 14.01 11.71
C GLY A 277 2.26 14.69 10.50
N GLU A 278 3.56 14.97 10.55
CA GLU A 278 4.23 15.84 9.59
C GLU A 278 5.66 15.35 9.29
N THR A 279 6.16 15.68 8.09
CA THR A 279 7.56 15.42 7.73
C THR A 279 8.09 16.45 6.75
N TRP A 280 9.39 16.38 6.46
CA TRP A 280 10.09 17.29 5.54
C TRP A 280 10.35 16.61 4.21
N PHE A 281 10.16 17.35 3.13
CA PHE A 281 10.51 16.93 1.78
C PHE A 281 11.20 18.04 1.02
N LYS A 282 12.30 17.69 0.34
CA LYS A 282 12.73 18.44 -0.82
C LYS A 282 11.86 17.99 -2.00
N VAL A 283 11.05 18.88 -2.55
CA VAL A 283 10.10 18.56 -3.62
C VAL A 283 10.88 17.95 -4.81
N PRO A 284 10.64 16.68 -5.18
CA PRO A 284 11.39 16.06 -6.26
C PRO A 284 10.96 16.59 -7.63
N GLU A 285 11.86 16.51 -8.61
CA GLU A 285 11.46 16.62 -10.01
C GLU A 285 10.56 15.43 -10.40
N SER A 286 9.75 15.61 -11.45
CA SER A 286 8.94 14.55 -12.01
C SER A 286 9.35 14.22 -13.45
N VAL A 287 9.30 12.94 -13.81
CA VAL A 287 9.36 12.46 -15.20
C VAL A 287 7.98 12.00 -15.63
N ASN A 288 7.61 12.31 -16.88
CA ASN A 288 6.37 11.80 -17.47
C ASN A 288 6.64 10.59 -18.35
N ILE A 289 6.10 9.43 -17.98
CA ILE A 289 6.02 8.26 -18.86
C ILE A 289 4.64 8.24 -19.49
N ARG A 290 4.57 8.66 -20.76
CA ARG A 290 3.35 8.69 -21.57
C ARG A 290 3.10 7.32 -22.18
N LEU A 291 2.14 6.59 -21.63
CA LEU A 291 1.67 5.32 -22.16
C LEU A 291 0.73 5.58 -23.34
N ILE A 292 1.04 4.99 -24.50
CA ILE A 292 0.23 5.07 -25.72
C ILE A 292 -0.11 3.68 -26.26
N GLY A 293 -0.97 3.62 -27.26
CA GLY A 293 -1.41 2.34 -27.83
C GLY A 293 -2.28 1.54 -26.85
N PHE A 294 -2.42 0.26 -27.10
CA PHE A 294 -3.19 -0.67 -26.27
C PHE A 294 -2.42 -1.99 -26.10
N PRO A 295 -2.46 -2.60 -24.90
CA PRO A 295 -1.76 -3.85 -24.63
C PRO A 295 -2.41 -5.01 -25.38
N LYS A 296 -1.60 -6.02 -25.73
CA LYS A 296 -2.11 -7.29 -26.26
C LYS A 296 -2.89 -8.04 -25.17
N PRO A 297 -3.85 -8.92 -25.53
CA PRO A 297 -4.57 -9.72 -24.54
C PRO A 297 -3.62 -10.51 -23.64
N GLY A 298 -3.84 -10.47 -22.33
CA GLY A 298 -3.03 -11.18 -21.34
C GLY A 298 -1.74 -10.46 -20.92
N ILE A 299 -1.42 -9.30 -21.50
CA ILE A 299 -0.32 -8.44 -21.03
C ILE A 299 -0.80 -7.66 -19.80
N GLY A 300 -0.12 -7.89 -18.67
CA GLY A 300 -0.43 -7.25 -17.39
C GLY A 300 0.54 -6.13 -17.02
N GLY A 301 0.35 -5.55 -15.83
CA GLY A 301 1.20 -4.47 -15.32
C GLY A 301 2.67 -4.88 -15.17
N LYS A 302 2.93 -6.14 -14.77
CA LYS A 302 4.28 -6.70 -14.67
C LYS A 302 5.03 -6.67 -16.01
N ASP A 303 4.37 -7.07 -17.10
CA ASP A 303 5.00 -7.05 -18.42
C ASP A 303 5.29 -5.61 -18.89
N VAL A 304 4.38 -4.67 -18.59
CA VAL A 304 4.53 -3.24 -18.92
C VAL A 304 5.73 -2.62 -18.18
N ILE A 305 5.85 -2.81 -16.87
CA ILE A 305 6.97 -2.23 -16.11
C ILE A 305 8.31 -2.88 -16.44
N LEU A 306 8.33 -4.19 -16.73
CA LEU A 306 9.52 -4.84 -17.28
C LEU A 306 9.91 -4.22 -18.65
N TYR A 307 8.95 -3.95 -19.52
CA TYR A 307 9.22 -3.27 -20.80
C TYR A 307 9.77 -1.85 -20.59
N ILE A 308 9.20 -1.08 -19.66
CA ILE A 308 9.69 0.27 -19.31
C ILE A 308 11.14 0.19 -18.84
N MET A 309 11.47 -0.72 -17.92
CA MET A 309 12.84 -0.92 -17.45
C MET A 309 13.77 -1.44 -18.56
N GLN A 310 13.27 -2.23 -19.51
CA GLN A 310 14.04 -2.63 -20.68
C GLN A 310 14.46 -1.43 -21.52
N GLN A 311 13.52 -0.52 -21.78
CA GLN A 311 13.73 0.65 -22.65
C GLN A 311 14.58 1.73 -21.97
N LEU A 312 14.31 1.99 -20.69
CA LEU A 312 14.88 3.16 -20.00
C LEU A 312 16.03 2.80 -19.05
N LYS A 313 16.13 1.54 -18.58
CA LYS A 313 17.12 1.05 -17.60
C LYS A 313 16.95 1.62 -16.19
N ARG A 314 17.46 0.91 -15.17
CA ARG A 314 17.39 1.37 -13.78
C ARG A 314 18.30 2.56 -13.53
N ASN A 315 17.88 3.48 -12.66
CA ASN A 315 18.67 4.61 -12.17
C ASN A 315 19.22 5.55 -13.26
N THR A 316 18.52 5.65 -14.40
CA THR A 316 18.85 6.57 -15.49
C THR A 316 17.90 7.76 -15.49
N VAL A 317 16.62 7.50 -15.81
CA VAL A 317 15.57 8.50 -16.01
C VAL A 317 14.88 8.83 -14.69
N ALA A 318 14.50 7.80 -13.92
CA ALA A 318 13.69 7.97 -12.71
C ALA A 318 14.48 8.23 -11.42
N SER A 319 15.81 8.12 -11.44
CA SER A 319 16.63 8.28 -10.23
C SER A 319 16.34 9.61 -9.54
N GLU A 320 16.00 9.57 -8.25
CA GLU A 320 15.64 10.73 -7.41
C GLU A 320 14.41 11.53 -7.90
N ARG A 321 13.57 10.93 -8.76
CA ARG A 321 12.40 11.59 -9.33
C ARG A 321 11.12 10.82 -9.04
N ILE A 322 10.00 11.54 -9.11
CA ILE A 322 8.67 10.94 -9.15
C ILE A 322 8.36 10.60 -10.61
N VAL A 323 7.82 9.41 -10.86
CA VAL A 323 7.40 8.97 -12.19
C VAL A 323 5.89 9.14 -12.30
N GLU A 324 5.44 10.04 -13.17
CA GLU A 324 4.03 10.22 -13.48
C GLU A 324 3.67 9.43 -14.74
N PHE A 325 2.74 8.50 -14.61
CA PHE A 325 2.22 7.73 -15.72
C PHE A 325 0.98 8.44 -16.30
N THR A 326 1.09 8.87 -17.56
CA THR A 326 0.04 9.61 -18.25
C THR A 326 -0.21 9.02 -19.65
N GLY A 327 -1.07 9.67 -20.44
CA GLY A 327 -1.28 9.33 -21.84
C GLY A 327 -2.51 8.44 -22.10
N PRO A 328 -2.93 8.34 -23.36
CA PRO A 328 -4.17 7.66 -23.74
C PRO A 328 -4.15 6.15 -23.48
N GLY A 329 -2.98 5.53 -23.36
CA GLY A 329 -2.85 4.09 -23.10
C GLY A 329 -3.28 3.69 -21.68
N VAL A 330 -3.27 4.63 -20.72
CA VAL A 330 -3.60 4.38 -19.30
C VAL A 330 -5.02 3.82 -19.13
N GLN A 331 -5.95 4.19 -20.01
CA GLN A 331 -7.35 3.72 -19.97
C GLN A 331 -7.49 2.19 -20.19
N TYR A 332 -6.47 1.54 -20.75
CA TYR A 332 -6.47 0.10 -21.00
C TYR A 332 -5.88 -0.71 -19.84
N LEU A 333 -5.38 -0.04 -18.80
CA LEU A 333 -4.79 -0.66 -17.62
C LEU A 333 -5.79 -0.61 -16.46
N SER A 334 -6.06 -1.77 -15.86
CA SER A 334 -6.80 -1.88 -14.60
C SER A 334 -6.00 -1.28 -13.44
N LEU A 335 -6.66 -1.09 -12.29
CA LEU A 335 -5.95 -0.64 -11.08
C LEU A 335 -4.89 -1.65 -10.63
N ASP A 336 -5.15 -2.95 -10.78
CA ASP A 336 -4.18 -4.00 -10.47
C ASP A 336 -2.95 -3.93 -11.37
N ALA A 337 -3.13 -3.64 -12.67
CA ALA A 337 -2.01 -3.40 -13.58
C ALA A 337 -1.24 -2.13 -13.23
N ARG A 338 -1.94 -1.04 -12.88
CA ARG A 338 -1.33 0.21 -12.40
C ARG A 338 -0.56 -0.02 -11.09
N PHE A 339 -1.09 -0.84 -10.20
CA PHE A 339 -0.47 -1.22 -8.93
C PHE A 339 0.86 -1.94 -9.16
N ALA A 340 0.91 -2.93 -10.05
CA ALA A 340 2.17 -3.61 -10.38
C ALA A 340 3.21 -2.64 -10.99
N ILE A 341 2.78 -1.68 -11.82
CA ILE A 341 3.66 -0.66 -12.41
C ILE A 341 4.19 0.32 -11.36
N SER A 342 3.30 0.86 -10.52
CA SER A 342 3.65 1.76 -9.42
C SER A 342 4.56 1.07 -8.40
N ASN A 343 4.27 -0.18 -8.02
CA ASN A 343 5.08 -1.00 -7.12
C ASN A 343 6.53 -1.07 -7.61
N MET A 344 6.72 -1.48 -8.87
CA MET A 344 8.06 -1.67 -9.43
C MET A 344 8.76 -0.39 -9.90
N THR A 345 8.17 0.79 -9.64
CA THR A 345 8.84 2.05 -9.94
C THR A 345 10.09 2.25 -9.06
N THR A 346 10.13 1.68 -7.86
CA THR A 346 11.34 1.69 -7.02
C THR A 346 12.49 0.88 -7.64
N GLU A 347 12.21 -0.26 -8.28
CA GLU A 347 13.23 -1.02 -9.04
C GLU A 347 13.74 -0.26 -10.27
N PHE A 348 12.92 0.63 -10.84
CA PHE A 348 13.32 1.54 -11.92
C PHE A 348 14.16 2.73 -11.41
N GLY A 349 14.25 2.93 -10.09
CA GLY A 349 15.00 3.99 -9.42
C GLY A 349 14.17 5.21 -9.02
N GLY A 350 12.86 5.18 -9.24
CA GLY A 350 11.95 6.26 -8.87
C GLY A 350 11.65 6.32 -7.38
N ILE A 351 11.49 7.53 -6.84
CA ILE A 351 11.01 7.76 -5.46
C ILE A 351 9.59 7.21 -5.30
N SER A 352 8.75 7.44 -6.31
CA SER A 352 7.38 6.96 -6.36
C SER A 352 6.88 6.92 -7.80
N GLY A 353 5.93 6.03 -8.09
CA GLY A 353 5.26 5.93 -9.38
C GLY A 353 3.77 6.20 -9.22
N ILE A 354 3.25 7.25 -9.84
CA ILE A 354 1.87 7.71 -9.66
C ILE A 354 1.11 7.81 -10.99
N PHE A 355 -0.12 7.31 -11.02
CA PHE A 355 -1.04 7.45 -12.14
C PHE A 355 -1.96 8.65 -11.92
N VAL A 356 -2.20 9.41 -12.99
CA VAL A 356 -3.25 10.44 -12.97
C VAL A 356 -4.60 9.75 -12.78
N PRO A 357 -5.35 10.08 -11.72
CA PRO A 357 -6.59 9.40 -11.43
C PRO A 357 -7.64 9.73 -12.49
N ASP A 358 -8.30 8.69 -13.00
CA ASP A 358 -9.31 8.78 -14.06
C ASP A 358 -10.61 8.09 -13.63
N GLN A 359 -11.51 7.86 -14.59
CA GLN A 359 -12.77 7.15 -14.34
C GLN A 359 -12.57 5.77 -13.72
N ILE A 360 -11.51 5.05 -14.13
CA ILE A 360 -11.25 3.69 -13.62
C ILE A 360 -10.88 3.79 -12.14
N THR A 361 -10.03 4.76 -11.78
CA THR A 361 -9.72 5.06 -10.37
C THR A 361 -10.97 5.46 -9.60
N HIS A 362 -11.78 6.40 -10.11
CA HIS A 362 -13.00 6.83 -9.44
C HIS A 362 -13.95 5.66 -9.16
N ASN A 363 -14.23 4.83 -10.18
CA ASN A 363 -15.10 3.67 -10.06
C ASN A 363 -14.57 2.63 -9.08
N PHE A 364 -13.25 2.43 -9.04
CA PHE A 364 -12.61 1.52 -8.09
C PHE A 364 -12.82 2.00 -6.65
N ILE A 365 -12.60 3.28 -6.37
CA ILE A 365 -12.78 3.86 -5.03
C ILE A 365 -14.26 3.82 -4.60
N GLN A 366 -15.19 4.18 -5.49
CA GLN A 366 -16.62 4.22 -5.14
C GLN A 366 -17.22 2.84 -4.81
N LYS A 367 -16.64 1.77 -5.38
CA LYS A 367 -17.02 0.37 -5.09
C LYS A 367 -16.53 -0.13 -3.73
N ARG A 368 -15.66 0.60 -3.02
CA ARG A 368 -15.22 0.21 -1.68
C ARG A 368 -16.39 0.19 -0.71
N ARG A 369 -16.35 -0.79 0.20
CA ARG A 369 -17.47 -1.10 1.10
C ARG A 369 -17.67 -0.01 2.15
N LEU A 370 -16.59 0.40 2.82
CA LEU A 370 -16.67 1.34 3.95
C LEU A 370 -16.70 2.80 3.46
N PRO A 371 -17.62 3.66 3.94
CA PRO A 371 -17.70 5.07 3.53
C PRO A 371 -16.40 5.85 3.75
N ARG A 372 -15.74 5.65 4.89
CA ARG A 372 -14.45 6.33 5.23
C ARG A 372 -13.31 6.06 4.24
N HIS A 373 -13.40 4.96 3.49
CA HIS A 373 -12.41 4.52 2.51
C HIS A 373 -12.61 5.17 1.13
N LYS A 374 -13.62 6.04 1.00
CA LYS A 374 -13.96 6.75 -0.25
C LYS A 374 -14.40 8.20 -0.05
N SER A 375 -14.37 8.72 1.18
CA SER A 375 -14.90 10.06 1.52
C SER A 375 -13.85 11.18 1.45
N LEU A 376 -12.57 10.87 1.35
CA LEU A 376 -11.46 11.83 1.39
C LEU A 376 -10.73 11.93 0.03
N THR A 377 -11.39 11.52 -1.05
CA THR A 377 -10.82 11.58 -2.39
C THR A 377 -10.67 13.02 -2.88
N THR A 378 -9.48 13.40 -3.30
CA THR A 378 -9.22 14.65 -4.01
C THR A 378 -8.58 14.35 -5.37
N TYR A 379 -9.29 14.68 -6.45
CA TYR A 379 -8.84 14.37 -7.80
C TYR A 379 -8.09 15.56 -8.39
N PHE A 380 -6.79 15.38 -8.63
CA PHE A 380 -5.96 16.34 -9.35
C PHE A 380 -5.61 15.80 -10.74
N LYS A 381 -5.35 16.73 -11.67
CA LYS A 381 -4.74 16.45 -12.98
C LYS A 381 -3.53 17.38 -13.12
N PRO A 382 -2.40 16.94 -13.72
CA PRO A 382 -1.32 17.87 -14.04
C PRO A 382 -1.84 19.01 -14.93
N ASP A 383 -1.28 20.19 -14.75
CA ASP A 383 -1.57 21.33 -15.62
C ASP A 383 -1.06 21.08 -17.05
N ASP A 384 -1.70 21.69 -18.04
CA ASP A 384 -1.31 21.54 -19.45
C ASP A 384 0.09 22.13 -19.74
N ASP A 385 0.53 23.11 -18.93
CA ASP A 385 1.86 23.74 -18.94
C ASP A 385 2.78 23.22 -17.80
N ALA A 386 2.46 22.07 -17.19
CA ALA A 386 3.31 21.45 -16.18
C ALA A 386 4.67 21.07 -16.76
N HIS A 387 5.74 21.37 -16.01
CA HIS A 387 7.10 21.11 -16.45
C HIS A 387 7.59 19.77 -15.89
N TYR A 388 8.08 18.91 -16.77
CA TYR A 388 8.69 17.63 -16.43
C TYR A 388 10.19 17.66 -16.76
N ALA A 389 11.01 17.03 -15.92
CA ALA A 389 12.44 16.90 -16.17
C ALA A 389 12.69 16.14 -17.49
N GLU A 390 11.93 15.06 -17.71
CA GLU A 390 11.94 14.29 -18.95
C GLU A 390 10.54 13.80 -19.31
N VAL A 391 10.32 13.55 -20.61
CA VAL A 391 9.08 12.95 -21.12
C VAL A 391 9.44 11.80 -22.06
N HIS A 392 8.97 10.61 -21.72
CA HIS A 392 9.21 9.39 -22.50
C HIS A 392 7.90 8.78 -22.96
N GLN A 393 7.87 8.28 -24.19
CA GLN A 393 6.69 7.63 -24.75
C GLN A 393 6.89 6.12 -24.80
N ILE A 394 5.95 5.37 -24.24
CA ILE A 394 5.98 3.91 -24.19
C ILE A 394 4.74 3.36 -24.89
N ASP A 395 4.95 2.57 -25.94
CA ASP A 395 3.88 1.95 -26.70
C ASP A 395 3.50 0.58 -26.14
N LEU A 396 2.30 0.50 -25.58
CA LEU A 396 1.73 -0.71 -24.99
C LEU A 396 1.55 -1.83 -26.04
N GLY A 397 1.43 -1.50 -27.33
CA GLY A 397 1.33 -2.49 -28.41
C GLY A 397 2.62 -3.29 -28.64
N ASN A 398 3.77 -2.74 -28.22
CA ASN A 398 5.08 -3.37 -28.32
C ASN A 398 5.43 -4.24 -27.11
N VAL A 399 4.64 -4.19 -26.05
CA VAL A 399 4.83 -5.01 -24.86
C VAL A 399 4.63 -6.48 -25.23
N LYS A 400 5.53 -7.32 -24.70
CA LYS A 400 5.55 -8.78 -24.83
C LYS A 400 5.69 -9.38 -23.44
N SER A 401 5.73 -10.70 -23.34
CA SER A 401 6.14 -11.36 -22.11
C SER A 401 7.67 -11.27 -21.97
N PHE A 402 8.12 -10.82 -20.80
CA PHE A 402 9.53 -10.57 -20.51
C PHE A 402 10.03 -11.38 -19.32
N LEU A 403 11.34 -11.58 -19.28
CA LEU A 403 12.07 -12.15 -18.16
C LEU A 403 13.08 -11.11 -17.64
N ALA A 404 13.03 -10.78 -16.36
CA ALA A 404 14.18 -10.13 -15.72
C ALA A 404 15.16 -11.21 -15.24
N LYS A 405 16.37 -11.22 -15.81
CA LYS A 405 17.39 -12.21 -15.50
C LYS A 405 18.10 -11.87 -14.19
N TYR A 406 18.24 -12.88 -13.32
CA TYR A 406 19.10 -12.80 -12.14
C TYR A 406 20.50 -12.25 -12.51
N PRO A 407 21.15 -11.43 -11.65
CA PRO A 407 20.68 -10.94 -10.35
C PRO A 407 20.08 -9.52 -10.39
N SER A 408 19.64 -9.02 -11.55
CA SER A 408 19.21 -7.63 -11.67
C SER A 408 17.78 -7.48 -12.23
N PRO A 409 16.91 -6.68 -11.59
CA PRO A 409 15.51 -6.55 -12.02
C PRO A 409 15.37 -5.80 -13.35
N ASP A 410 16.38 -5.05 -13.77
CA ASP A 410 16.43 -4.31 -15.03
C ASP A 410 17.16 -5.05 -16.17
N ASN A 411 17.69 -6.25 -15.90
CA ASN A 411 18.22 -7.15 -16.93
C ASN A 411 17.08 -7.86 -17.69
N VAL A 412 16.26 -7.05 -18.35
CA VAL A 412 15.01 -7.48 -18.97
C VAL A 412 15.23 -7.91 -20.42
N VAL A 413 14.86 -9.16 -20.70
CA VAL A 413 14.94 -9.76 -22.04
C VAL A 413 13.60 -10.39 -22.44
N PRO A 414 13.25 -10.44 -23.74
CA PRO A 414 12.07 -11.19 -24.19
C PRO A 414 12.20 -12.69 -23.85
N ILE A 415 11.08 -13.34 -23.52
CA ILE A 415 11.09 -14.76 -23.11
C ILE A 415 11.61 -15.68 -24.21
N ASN A 416 11.26 -15.43 -25.48
CA ASN A 416 11.61 -16.31 -26.61
C ASN A 416 13.14 -16.53 -26.75
N GLY A 417 13.97 -15.64 -26.21
CA GLY A 417 15.43 -15.80 -26.19
C GLY A 417 15.97 -16.66 -25.04
N CYS A 418 15.09 -17.16 -24.15
CA CYS A 418 15.44 -17.85 -22.91
C CYS A 418 14.64 -19.13 -22.69
N GLU A 419 13.70 -19.46 -23.59
CA GLU A 419 12.87 -20.66 -23.50
C GLU A 419 13.73 -21.91 -23.33
N GLY A 420 13.23 -22.86 -22.54
CA GLY A 420 13.95 -24.09 -22.27
C GLY A 420 14.83 -24.05 -21.02
N MET A 421 14.99 -22.90 -20.35
CA MET A 421 15.67 -22.82 -19.06
C MET A 421 14.98 -23.71 -18.02
N GLU A 422 15.70 -24.70 -17.49
CA GLU A 422 15.22 -25.60 -16.44
C GLU A 422 15.04 -24.85 -15.12
N LEU A 423 13.99 -25.20 -14.38
CA LEU A 423 13.58 -24.56 -13.14
C LEU A 423 13.44 -25.60 -12.02
N ASP A 424 13.89 -25.27 -10.83
CA ASP A 424 13.64 -26.05 -9.61
C ASP A 424 12.36 -25.59 -8.90
N GLY A 425 11.95 -24.33 -9.11
CA GLY A 425 10.79 -23.75 -8.47
C GLY A 425 10.05 -22.68 -9.28
N CYS A 426 8.74 -22.58 -9.05
CA CYS A 426 7.86 -21.55 -9.58
C CYS A 426 7.05 -20.93 -8.44
N PHE A 427 7.10 -19.60 -8.33
CA PHE A 427 6.40 -18.85 -7.28
C PHE A 427 5.50 -17.76 -7.87
N ILE A 428 4.21 -17.80 -7.54
CA ILE A 428 3.24 -16.77 -7.91
C ILE A 428 2.78 -16.07 -6.63
N GLY A 429 3.09 -14.78 -6.47
CA GLY A 429 2.74 -14.04 -5.25
C GLY A 429 3.62 -12.81 -5.04
N ALA A 430 3.87 -12.47 -3.77
CA ALA A 430 4.53 -11.24 -3.33
C ALA A 430 3.70 -9.96 -3.51
N CYS A 431 4.23 -8.81 -3.07
CA CYS A 431 3.55 -7.53 -3.06
C CYS A 431 3.25 -6.96 -4.46
N THR A 432 3.87 -7.46 -5.53
CA THR A 432 3.63 -7.01 -6.91
C THR A 432 2.47 -7.73 -7.59
N THR A 433 2.15 -8.96 -7.15
CA THR A 433 1.13 -9.80 -7.79
C THR A 433 -0.25 -9.45 -7.24
N ALA A 434 -1.07 -8.80 -8.06
CA ALA A 434 -2.40 -8.37 -7.67
C ALA A 434 -3.46 -9.48 -7.91
N GLU A 435 -4.72 -9.19 -7.58
CA GLU A 435 -5.80 -10.15 -7.73
C GLU A 435 -6.04 -10.53 -9.20
N GLU A 436 -5.96 -9.53 -10.09
CA GLU A 436 -5.95 -9.74 -11.52
C GLU A 436 -4.91 -10.79 -11.94
N ASP A 437 -3.65 -10.62 -11.54
CA ASP A 437 -2.57 -11.53 -11.94
C ASP A 437 -2.83 -12.98 -11.51
N LEU A 438 -3.42 -13.17 -10.32
CA LEU A 438 -3.80 -14.48 -9.80
C LEU A 438 -4.94 -15.10 -10.63
N ILE A 439 -5.96 -14.30 -10.99
CA ILE A 439 -7.03 -14.80 -11.86
C ILE A 439 -6.46 -15.17 -13.24
N LEU A 440 -5.54 -14.37 -13.80
CA LEU A 440 -4.97 -14.64 -15.12
C LEU A 440 -4.14 -15.92 -15.11
N ALA A 441 -3.29 -16.07 -14.10
CA ALA A 441 -2.49 -17.27 -13.91
C ALA A 441 -3.38 -18.52 -13.76
N ALA A 442 -4.46 -18.47 -12.98
CA ALA A 442 -5.41 -19.57 -12.89
C ALA A 442 -6.00 -19.93 -14.27
N LEU A 443 -6.39 -18.94 -15.08
CA LEU A 443 -6.90 -19.20 -16.42
C LEU A 443 -5.83 -19.78 -17.36
N VAL A 444 -4.58 -19.34 -17.26
CA VAL A 444 -3.45 -19.94 -18.00
C VAL A 444 -3.27 -21.41 -17.62
N LEU A 445 -3.30 -21.72 -16.32
CA LEU A 445 -3.22 -23.10 -15.83
C LEU A 445 -4.39 -23.95 -16.32
N GLU A 446 -5.61 -23.42 -16.27
CA GLU A 446 -6.80 -24.09 -16.77
C GLU A 446 -6.67 -24.45 -18.26
N GLN A 447 -6.18 -23.52 -19.09
CA GLN A 447 -5.92 -23.79 -20.51
C GLN A 447 -4.83 -24.84 -20.71
N GLY A 448 -3.78 -24.85 -19.88
CA GLY A 448 -2.76 -25.88 -19.91
C GLY A 448 -3.33 -27.27 -19.61
N LEU A 449 -4.12 -27.38 -18.54
CA LEU A 449 -4.78 -28.63 -18.14
C LEU A 449 -5.75 -29.13 -19.23
N GLN A 450 -6.54 -28.24 -19.84
CA GLN A 450 -7.46 -28.58 -20.93
C GLN A 450 -6.73 -29.06 -22.19
N LYS A 451 -5.50 -28.58 -22.44
CA LYS A 451 -4.61 -29.07 -23.52
C LYS A 451 -3.90 -30.38 -23.16
N GLY A 452 -4.16 -30.95 -21.99
CA GLY A 452 -3.56 -32.20 -21.53
C GLY A 452 -2.18 -32.04 -20.89
N TYR A 453 -1.77 -30.81 -20.55
CA TYR A 453 -0.54 -30.62 -19.78
C TYR A 453 -0.73 -31.17 -18.37
N THR A 454 0.29 -31.87 -17.89
CA THR A 454 0.32 -32.42 -16.54
C THR A 454 1.52 -31.85 -15.79
N PRO A 455 1.37 -31.48 -14.51
CA PRO A 455 2.48 -30.97 -13.73
C PRO A 455 3.56 -32.05 -13.55
N ALA A 456 4.82 -31.67 -13.80
CA ALA A 456 5.96 -32.55 -13.61
C ALA A 456 6.07 -32.99 -12.15
N LYS A 457 6.45 -34.26 -11.94
CA LYS A 457 6.58 -34.88 -10.61
C LYS A 457 7.61 -34.18 -9.71
N LYS A 458 8.60 -33.53 -10.31
CA LYS A 458 9.64 -32.75 -9.63
C LYS A 458 9.36 -31.26 -9.81
N GLY A 459 9.96 -30.46 -8.94
CA GLY A 459 9.84 -29.00 -8.92
C GLY A 459 8.81 -28.51 -7.92
N LYS A 460 9.12 -27.38 -7.28
CA LYS A 460 8.29 -26.73 -6.28
C LYS A 460 7.36 -25.72 -6.96
N ARG A 461 6.09 -25.69 -6.57
CA ARG A 461 5.09 -24.76 -7.09
C ARG A 461 4.33 -24.16 -5.93
N LYS A 462 4.38 -22.84 -5.78
CA LYS A 462 3.73 -22.13 -4.67
C LYS A 462 2.97 -20.92 -5.19
N VAL A 463 1.72 -20.77 -4.77
CA VAL A 463 0.94 -19.57 -5.00
C VAL A 463 0.56 -18.95 -3.66
N VAL A 464 0.84 -17.65 -3.48
CA VAL A 464 0.50 -16.90 -2.26
C VAL A 464 -0.33 -15.69 -2.67
N PRO A 465 -1.66 -15.72 -2.44
CA PRO A 465 -2.49 -14.55 -2.62
C PRO A 465 -2.10 -13.41 -1.67
N GLY A 466 -2.19 -12.17 -2.16
CA GLY A 466 -1.73 -11.01 -1.41
C GLY A 466 -2.54 -10.67 -0.16
N SER A 467 -3.74 -11.25 0.02
CA SER A 467 -4.59 -11.02 1.18
C SER A 467 -5.65 -12.11 1.39
N MET A 468 -6.20 -12.17 2.60
CA MET A 468 -7.33 -13.07 2.93
C MET A 468 -8.59 -12.78 2.10
N PRO A 469 -9.00 -11.52 1.86
CA PRO A 469 -10.11 -11.20 0.96
C PRO A 469 -9.92 -11.75 -0.47
N ILE A 470 -8.71 -11.61 -1.02
CA ILE A 470 -8.38 -12.13 -2.36
C ILE A 470 -8.46 -13.66 -2.35
N LEU A 471 -7.83 -14.33 -1.38
CA LEU A 471 -7.86 -15.78 -1.26
C LEU A 471 -9.30 -16.32 -1.16
N ARG A 472 -10.14 -15.68 -0.34
CA ARG A 472 -11.56 -16.01 -0.22
C ARG A 472 -12.29 -15.89 -1.56
N ARG A 473 -12.05 -14.81 -2.30
CA ARG A 473 -12.66 -14.58 -3.61
C ARG A 473 -12.21 -15.64 -4.62
N LEU A 474 -10.93 -15.97 -4.68
CA LEU A 474 -10.41 -17.02 -5.56
C LEU A 474 -11.04 -18.40 -5.24
N ARG A 475 -11.26 -18.72 -3.97
CA ARG A 475 -11.96 -19.95 -3.54
C ARG A 475 -13.41 -19.95 -4.01
N HIS A 476 -14.15 -18.86 -3.79
CA HIS A 476 -15.54 -18.74 -4.24
C HIS A 476 -15.68 -18.86 -5.76
N LEU A 477 -14.69 -18.38 -6.53
CA LEU A 477 -14.66 -18.49 -7.98
C LEU A 477 -14.18 -19.87 -8.48
N GLY A 478 -13.80 -20.78 -7.58
CA GLY A 478 -13.25 -22.10 -7.92
C GLY A 478 -11.83 -22.07 -8.50
N LEU A 479 -11.15 -20.93 -8.47
CA LEU A 479 -9.83 -20.75 -9.10
C LEU A 479 -8.71 -21.37 -8.28
N THR A 480 -8.89 -21.54 -6.97
CA THR A 480 -7.91 -22.26 -6.12
C THR A 480 -7.78 -23.72 -6.51
N GLY A 481 -8.87 -24.38 -6.90
CA GLY A 481 -8.83 -25.77 -7.35
C GLY A 481 -7.97 -25.95 -8.60
N ILE A 482 -8.00 -24.97 -9.51
CA ILE A 482 -7.18 -24.99 -10.72
C ILE A 482 -5.67 -24.93 -10.40
N TYR A 483 -5.29 -24.14 -9.40
CA TYR A 483 -3.91 -24.11 -8.90
C TYR A 483 -3.50 -25.47 -8.33
N GLU A 484 -4.35 -26.09 -7.51
CA GLU A 484 -4.11 -27.40 -6.90
C GLU A 484 -4.00 -28.50 -7.97
N ASP A 485 -4.89 -28.51 -8.97
CA ASP A 485 -4.86 -29.42 -10.12
C ASP A 485 -3.57 -29.27 -10.94
N ALA A 486 -3.04 -28.05 -11.03
CA ALA A 486 -1.74 -27.77 -11.64
C ALA A 486 -0.54 -28.00 -10.69
N GLY A 487 -0.76 -28.56 -9.51
CA GLY A 487 0.27 -28.96 -8.56
C GLY A 487 0.84 -27.83 -7.70
N PHE A 488 0.17 -26.68 -7.61
CA PHE A 488 0.57 -25.60 -6.71
C PHE A 488 0.11 -25.86 -5.28
N GLU A 489 0.99 -25.58 -4.32
CA GLU A 489 0.60 -25.37 -2.93
C GLU A 489 0.06 -23.93 -2.77
N ILE A 490 -1.10 -23.78 -2.13
CA ILE A 490 -1.66 -22.47 -1.79
C ILE A 490 -1.12 -22.05 -0.42
N GLY A 491 -0.42 -20.92 -0.37
CA GLY A 491 0.07 -20.34 0.88
C GLY A 491 -0.92 -19.36 1.53
N ILE A 492 -0.55 -18.96 2.74
CA ILE A 492 -1.21 -17.87 3.47
C ILE A 492 -0.65 -16.51 3.03
N PRO A 493 -1.42 -15.41 3.14
CA PRO A 493 -0.92 -14.09 2.81
C PRO A 493 0.37 -13.74 3.58
N GLY A 494 1.37 -13.26 2.85
CA GLY A 494 2.69 -12.92 3.35
C GLY A 494 3.71 -12.85 2.23
N CYS A 495 4.90 -12.32 2.51
CA CYS A 495 5.97 -12.17 1.53
C CYS A 495 6.53 -13.52 1.04
N SER A 496 6.51 -14.57 1.87
CA SER A 496 6.94 -15.94 1.50
C SER A 496 8.31 -15.94 0.80
N TYR A 497 8.46 -16.62 -0.35
CA TYR A 497 9.69 -16.69 -1.14
C TYR A 497 10.20 -15.32 -1.65
N CYS A 498 9.41 -14.24 -1.58
CA CYS A 498 9.82 -12.92 -2.07
C CYS A 498 11.11 -12.41 -1.41
N VAL A 499 11.19 -12.51 -0.08
CA VAL A 499 12.34 -12.04 0.70
C VAL A 499 13.09 -13.22 1.36
N GLY A 500 12.52 -14.43 1.34
CA GLY A 500 13.17 -15.60 1.94
C GLY A 500 13.42 -15.47 3.45
N MET A 501 12.69 -14.60 4.16
CA MET A 501 12.90 -14.33 5.60
C MET A 501 11.94 -15.09 6.50
N SER A 502 10.86 -15.60 5.94
CA SER A 502 9.84 -16.36 6.67
C SER A 502 10.09 -17.86 6.55
N ALA A 503 9.02 -18.67 6.61
CA ALA A 503 9.08 -20.12 6.56
C ALA A 503 9.44 -20.71 5.18
N ASP A 504 9.39 -19.91 4.13
CA ASP A 504 9.66 -20.33 2.74
C ASP A 504 10.98 -19.74 2.26
N GLN A 505 11.92 -20.60 1.85
CA GLN A 505 13.23 -20.23 1.35
C GLN A 505 13.65 -21.16 0.20
N ALA A 506 14.19 -20.57 -0.86
CA ALA A 506 14.83 -21.31 -1.94
C ALA A 506 16.19 -21.85 -1.47
N ALA A 507 16.51 -23.09 -1.85
CA ALA A 507 17.75 -23.73 -1.45
C ALA A 507 18.94 -23.23 -2.32
N PRO A 508 20.19 -23.35 -1.83
CA PRO A 508 21.36 -22.98 -2.61
C PRO A 508 21.41 -23.73 -3.95
N GLY A 509 21.65 -23.00 -5.04
CA GLY A 509 21.72 -23.52 -6.40
C GLY A 509 20.38 -23.77 -7.08
N GLU A 510 19.24 -23.63 -6.38
CA GLU A 510 17.93 -23.77 -7.03
C GLU A 510 17.64 -22.58 -7.95
N VAL A 511 17.14 -22.87 -9.15
CA VAL A 511 16.70 -21.88 -10.14
C VAL A 511 15.19 -21.69 -10.05
N TRP A 512 14.77 -20.48 -9.73
CA TRP A 512 13.37 -20.13 -9.53
C TRP A 512 12.87 -19.14 -10.57
N LEU A 513 11.61 -19.27 -10.96
CA LEU A 513 10.87 -18.25 -11.69
C LEU A 513 9.75 -17.70 -10.80
N SER A 514 9.73 -16.39 -10.61
CA SER A 514 8.83 -15.71 -9.67
C SER A 514 8.09 -14.53 -10.28
N SER A 515 6.87 -14.27 -9.82
CA SER A 515 6.13 -13.03 -10.14
C SER A 515 6.41 -11.86 -9.19
N GLN A 516 7.40 -11.97 -8.30
CA GLN A 516 7.85 -10.90 -7.41
C GLN A 516 8.58 -9.76 -8.16
N ASN A 517 8.99 -8.71 -7.43
CA ASN A 517 9.65 -7.50 -7.96
C ASN A 517 11.19 -7.53 -7.92
N ARG A 518 11.81 -8.20 -6.95
CA ARG A 518 13.27 -8.21 -6.77
C ARG A 518 13.91 -9.57 -7.02
N ASN A 519 15.09 -9.57 -7.61
CA ASN A 519 15.91 -10.76 -7.86
C ASN A 519 17.40 -10.57 -7.57
N PHE A 520 17.74 -9.69 -6.64
CA PHE A 520 19.11 -9.55 -6.16
C PHE A 520 19.63 -10.85 -5.55
N GLU A 521 20.94 -10.94 -5.39
CA GLU A 521 21.58 -12.10 -4.79
C GLU A 521 21.00 -12.40 -3.40
N ASN A 522 20.80 -13.69 -3.11
CA ASN A 522 20.26 -14.18 -1.84
C ASN A 522 18.82 -13.77 -1.51
N ARG A 523 18.12 -13.04 -2.39
CA ARG A 523 16.78 -12.50 -2.13
C ARG A 523 15.73 -13.56 -1.77
N MET A 524 15.71 -14.70 -2.45
CA MET A 524 14.74 -15.78 -2.18
C MET A 524 15.25 -16.79 -1.14
N GLY A 525 16.49 -16.63 -0.67
CA GLY A 525 17.25 -17.62 0.09
C GLY A 525 18.72 -17.61 -0.32
N LYS A 526 19.61 -17.88 0.63
CA LYS A 526 21.06 -17.81 0.41
C LYS A 526 21.51 -18.72 -0.72
N GLY A 527 22.21 -18.17 -1.71
CA GLY A 527 22.73 -18.89 -2.87
C GLY A 527 21.68 -19.35 -3.89
N SER A 528 20.43 -18.89 -3.79
CA SER A 528 19.37 -19.17 -4.76
C SER A 528 19.44 -18.24 -5.98
N ILE A 529 18.91 -18.70 -7.11
CA ILE A 529 18.84 -17.93 -8.36
C ILE A 529 17.37 -17.62 -8.66
N GLY A 530 16.99 -16.35 -8.63
CA GLY A 530 15.62 -15.90 -8.90
C GLY A 530 15.48 -15.17 -10.23
N HIS A 531 14.65 -15.66 -11.14
CA HIS A 531 14.23 -14.93 -12.34
C HIS A 531 12.83 -14.33 -12.15
N LEU A 532 12.56 -13.18 -12.77
CA LEU A 532 11.26 -12.52 -12.64
C LEU A 532 10.47 -12.58 -13.94
N GLY A 533 9.17 -12.86 -13.86
CA GLY A 533 8.24 -12.80 -14.98
C GLY A 533 6.84 -12.40 -14.53
N SER A 534 5.88 -12.31 -15.44
CA SER A 534 4.46 -12.18 -15.09
C SER A 534 3.90 -13.46 -14.50
N ALA A 535 2.83 -13.37 -13.70
CA ALA A 535 2.17 -14.55 -13.13
C ALA A 535 1.70 -15.54 -14.23
N ALA A 536 1.27 -15.02 -15.38
CA ALA A 536 0.96 -15.82 -16.57
C ALA A 536 2.17 -16.62 -17.07
N THR A 537 3.35 -15.99 -17.13
CA THR A 537 4.60 -16.65 -17.53
C THR A 537 5.00 -17.75 -16.54
N VAL A 538 4.91 -17.46 -15.24
CA VAL A 538 5.20 -18.44 -14.18
C VAL A 538 4.25 -19.64 -14.27
N ALA A 539 2.96 -19.39 -14.47
CA ALA A 539 1.93 -20.42 -14.63
C ALA A 539 2.16 -21.30 -15.85
N ALA A 540 2.50 -20.73 -17.01
CA ALA A 540 2.82 -21.53 -18.19
C ALA A 540 4.07 -22.40 -17.97
N SER A 541 5.09 -21.83 -17.32
CA SER A 541 6.38 -22.50 -17.08
C SER A 541 6.30 -23.62 -16.03
N SER A 542 5.32 -23.59 -15.13
CA SER A 542 5.24 -24.51 -14.00
C SER A 542 4.88 -25.94 -14.40
N PHE A 543 4.22 -26.18 -15.53
CA PHE A 543 3.84 -27.54 -15.93
C PHE A 543 5.07 -28.44 -16.09
N GLN A 544 6.02 -28.04 -16.91
CA GLN A 544 7.24 -28.83 -17.18
C GLN A 544 8.46 -28.37 -16.39
N MET A 545 8.29 -27.38 -15.48
CA MET A 545 9.38 -26.75 -14.74
C MET A 545 10.46 -26.19 -15.68
N ARG A 546 10.00 -25.51 -16.72
CA ARG A 546 10.87 -24.98 -17.77
C ARG A 546 10.31 -23.67 -18.27
N LEU A 547 11.16 -22.66 -18.42
CA LEU A 547 10.72 -21.35 -18.89
C LEU A 547 10.02 -21.48 -20.25
N THR A 548 8.77 -21.03 -20.29
CA THR A 548 7.83 -21.21 -21.40
C THR A 548 7.09 -19.89 -21.66
N ASP A 549 6.98 -19.49 -22.94
CA ASP A 549 6.16 -18.35 -23.34
C ASP A 549 4.66 -18.64 -23.09
N PRO A 550 3.94 -17.80 -22.32
CA PRO A 550 2.53 -18.04 -22.00
C PRO A 550 1.58 -17.75 -23.18
N ASN A 551 2.04 -17.13 -24.27
CA ASN A 551 1.20 -16.60 -25.34
C ASN A 551 0.26 -17.64 -25.99
N ASP A 552 0.69 -18.90 -26.13
CA ASP A 552 -0.16 -19.98 -26.68
C ASP A 552 -1.34 -20.33 -25.77
N LEU A 553 -1.16 -20.22 -24.45
CA LEU A 553 -2.21 -20.44 -23.46
C LEU A 553 -3.09 -19.18 -23.33
N LEU A 554 -2.48 -17.99 -23.29
CA LEU A 554 -3.18 -16.71 -23.22
C LEU A 554 -4.15 -16.51 -24.38
N ARG A 555 -3.77 -16.86 -25.62
CA ARG A 555 -4.65 -16.77 -26.79
C ARG A 555 -5.87 -17.68 -26.73
N SER A 556 -5.83 -18.70 -25.87
CA SER A 556 -6.93 -19.67 -25.71
C SER A 556 -7.93 -19.21 -24.63
N ILE A 557 -7.64 -18.16 -23.87
CA ILE A 557 -8.50 -17.64 -22.81
C ILE A 557 -9.68 -16.86 -23.40
N ASP A 558 -10.90 -17.18 -22.96
CA ASP A 558 -12.08 -16.36 -23.26
C ASP A 558 -12.01 -15.00 -22.53
N LEU A 559 -11.81 -13.94 -23.32
CA LEU A 559 -11.71 -12.57 -22.83
C LEU A 559 -12.99 -12.07 -22.14
N LYS A 560 -14.17 -12.60 -22.50
CA LYS A 560 -15.42 -12.23 -21.82
C LYS A 560 -15.44 -12.78 -20.40
N ARG A 561 -15.07 -14.06 -20.23
CA ARG A 561 -14.94 -14.68 -18.91
C ARG A 561 -13.86 -13.98 -18.08
N TRP A 562 -12.71 -13.70 -18.68
CA TRP A 562 -11.63 -12.96 -18.03
C TRP A 562 -12.09 -11.62 -17.46
N ASN A 563 -12.75 -10.80 -18.29
CA ASN A 563 -13.26 -9.50 -17.86
C ASN A 563 -14.32 -9.64 -16.75
N HIS A 564 -15.22 -10.62 -16.86
CA HIS A 564 -16.21 -10.89 -15.82
C HIS A 564 -15.57 -11.26 -14.48
N LEU A 565 -14.57 -12.14 -14.47
CA LEU A 565 -13.87 -12.57 -13.25
C LEU A 565 -13.12 -11.43 -12.56
N ARG A 566 -12.67 -10.41 -13.29
CA ARG A 566 -12.10 -9.18 -12.71
C ARG A 566 -13.14 -8.17 -12.23
N GLY A 567 -14.43 -8.53 -12.25
CA GLY A 567 -15.52 -7.62 -11.90
C GLY A 567 -15.90 -6.64 -13.02
N GLY A 568 -15.41 -6.87 -14.24
CA GLY A 568 -15.77 -6.14 -15.45
C GLY A 568 -16.92 -6.81 -16.20
N GLY A 569 -18.15 -6.63 -15.71
CA GLY A 569 -19.36 -6.98 -16.46
C GLY A 569 -19.68 -5.97 -17.57
N ALA A 570 -20.57 -6.36 -18.50
CA ALA A 570 -21.03 -5.54 -19.64
C ALA A 570 -21.59 -4.14 -19.27
N SER A 571 -21.90 -3.91 -17.99
CA SER A 571 -22.30 -2.61 -17.41
C SER A 571 -21.21 -1.53 -17.46
N LEU A 572 -19.93 -1.91 -17.65
CA LEU A 572 -18.83 -0.93 -17.65
C LEU A 572 -19.00 0.14 -18.74
N LYS A 573 -19.50 -0.16 -19.94
CA LYS A 573 -19.66 0.88 -20.97
C LYS A 573 -20.71 1.93 -20.60
N ASP A 574 -21.79 1.54 -19.92
CA ASP A 574 -22.87 2.46 -19.54
C ASP A 574 -22.57 3.21 -18.22
N ASP A 575 -21.76 2.63 -17.32
CA ASP A 575 -21.31 3.28 -16.08
C ASP A 575 -20.06 4.15 -16.26
N ILE A 576 -19.15 3.80 -17.18
CA ILE A 576 -17.96 4.62 -17.53
C ILE A 576 -18.38 5.98 -18.10
N LEU A 577 -19.55 6.07 -18.74
CA LEU A 577 -20.00 7.29 -19.42
C LEU A 577 -20.74 8.29 -18.51
N LYS A 578 -21.02 7.96 -17.25
CA LYS A 578 -21.94 8.78 -16.45
C LYS A 578 -21.30 9.75 -15.45
N ASN A 579 -20.12 9.50 -14.89
CA ASN A 579 -19.56 10.37 -13.82
C ASN A 579 -18.02 10.47 -13.84
N ASN A 580 -17.46 11.36 -14.68
CA ASN A 580 -16.03 11.72 -14.60
C ASN A 580 -15.68 12.28 -13.21
N PRO A 581 -14.49 11.98 -12.67
CA PRO A 581 -14.05 12.63 -11.43
C PRO A 581 -14.01 14.15 -11.64
N GLN A 582 -14.54 14.89 -10.66
CA GLN A 582 -14.39 16.34 -10.62
C GLN A 582 -12.95 16.67 -10.23
N TYR A 583 -12.18 17.17 -11.19
CA TYR A 583 -10.83 17.65 -10.92
C TYR A 583 -10.88 19.02 -10.23
N VAL A 584 -10.02 19.19 -9.25
CA VAL A 584 -9.89 20.41 -8.43
C VAL A 584 -8.44 20.88 -8.42
N GLU A 585 -8.19 22.01 -7.78
CA GLU A 585 -6.89 22.67 -7.69
C GLU A 585 -6.50 22.94 -6.24
N PRO A 586 -5.19 22.93 -5.91
CA PRO A 586 -4.72 23.30 -4.57
C PRO A 586 -5.12 24.73 -4.23
N SER A 587 -5.64 24.94 -3.02
CA SER A 587 -5.87 26.26 -2.45
C SER A 587 -4.61 26.80 -1.76
N GLY A 588 -4.53 28.12 -1.62
CA GLY A 588 -3.43 28.75 -0.91
C GLY A 588 -3.60 30.24 -0.70
N ASN A 589 -2.76 30.79 0.17
CA ASN A 589 -2.85 32.18 0.63
C ASN A 589 -2.02 33.17 -0.24
N ALA A 590 -1.34 32.69 -1.28
CA ALA A 590 -0.44 33.52 -2.08
C ALA A 590 -1.18 34.34 -3.16
N LEU A 591 -0.84 35.64 -3.25
CA LEU A 591 -1.16 36.54 -4.35
C LEU A 591 -0.28 36.20 -5.59
N PRO A 592 -0.67 36.61 -6.82
CA PRO A 592 -0.05 36.14 -8.08
C PRO A 592 1.48 36.33 -8.14
N PHE A 593 2.15 35.36 -8.77
CA PHE A 593 3.60 35.30 -9.00
C PHE A 593 4.13 36.62 -9.61
N PRO A 594 5.17 37.24 -9.04
CA PRO A 594 6.07 38.07 -9.84
C PRO A 594 6.90 37.15 -10.75
N ASP A 595 7.10 37.52 -12.02
CA ASP A 595 7.98 36.83 -12.96
C ASP A 595 9.37 36.60 -12.35
N VAL A 596 9.72 35.34 -12.04
CA VAL A 596 11.09 34.99 -11.60
C VAL A 596 11.76 34.15 -12.68
N ASN A 597 12.83 34.71 -13.24
CA ASN A 597 13.70 34.08 -14.22
C ASN A 597 14.53 32.98 -13.51
N PRO A 598 14.56 31.72 -13.99
CA PRO A 598 15.21 30.59 -13.30
C PRO A 598 16.72 30.76 -13.05
N ALA A 599 17.37 31.72 -13.72
CA ALA A 599 18.81 31.96 -13.64
C ALA A 599 19.27 32.72 -12.38
N SER A 600 18.36 33.29 -11.56
CA SER A 600 18.76 34.12 -10.41
C SER A 600 18.86 33.39 -9.06
N HIS A 601 18.51 32.10 -8.99
CA HIS A 601 18.52 31.36 -7.72
C HIS A 601 19.91 30.87 -7.27
N SER A 602 20.95 31.01 -8.10
CA SER A 602 22.33 30.71 -7.69
C SER A 602 22.96 31.79 -6.79
N GLU A 603 22.40 32.99 -6.71
CA GLU A 603 22.99 34.10 -5.94
C GLU A 603 22.39 34.27 -4.52
N GLN A 604 21.21 33.69 -4.23
CA GLN A 604 20.56 33.86 -2.92
C GLN A 604 20.99 32.84 -1.84
N LEU A 605 21.86 31.89 -2.16
CA LEU A 605 22.42 30.93 -1.19
C LEU A 605 23.69 31.44 -0.48
N GLN A 606 24.19 32.65 -0.79
CA GLN A 606 25.36 33.23 -0.12
C GLN A 606 25.04 34.13 1.08
N GLY A 607 23.76 34.27 1.48
CA GLY A 607 23.32 35.28 2.46
C GLY A 607 22.79 34.76 3.81
N LEU A 608 22.83 33.45 4.10
CA LEU A 608 22.40 32.93 5.40
C LEU A 608 23.53 33.07 6.44
N GLN A 609 23.73 34.29 6.95
CA GLN A 609 24.45 34.46 8.21
C GLN A 609 23.57 33.91 9.35
N LEU A 610 24.08 32.87 10.01
CA LEU A 610 23.54 32.32 11.24
C LEU A 610 23.36 33.45 12.27
N GLN A 611 22.13 33.82 12.58
CA GLN A 611 21.83 34.63 13.76
C GLN A 611 22.17 33.81 15.00
N GLN A 612 23.12 34.30 15.80
CA GLN A 612 23.52 33.69 17.05
C GLN A 612 22.36 33.78 18.07
N ASP A 613 22.02 32.64 18.69
CA ASP A 613 21.12 32.55 19.85
C ASP A 613 21.68 33.44 20.99
N PRO A 614 20.87 34.32 21.63
CA PRO A 614 21.33 35.15 22.75
C PRO A 614 21.66 34.37 24.03
N ARG A 615 21.49 33.05 24.04
CA ARG A 615 21.83 32.19 25.18
C ARG A 615 23.09 31.41 24.84
N GLY A 616 24.22 31.85 25.39
CA GLY A 616 25.51 31.20 25.23
C GLY A 616 25.51 29.77 25.74
N SER A 617 25.19 28.81 24.87
CA SER A 617 25.67 27.44 24.95
C SER A 617 26.75 27.25 23.89
N THR A 618 27.97 26.98 24.35
CA THR A 618 29.03 26.45 23.51
C THR A 618 28.60 25.07 23.03
N ILE A 619 28.11 24.96 21.78
CA ILE A 619 27.91 23.67 21.12
C ILE A 619 29.31 23.11 20.84
N GLY A 620 29.81 22.33 21.78
CA GLY A 620 31.00 21.51 21.64
C GLY A 620 30.60 20.09 21.29
N ASP A 621 29.82 19.88 20.23
CA ASP A 621 29.42 18.55 19.83
C ASP A 621 30.09 18.18 18.50
N VAL A 622 31.19 17.45 18.60
CA VAL A 622 31.69 16.65 17.48
C VAL A 622 30.61 15.63 17.15
N LEU A 623 29.96 15.76 16.00
CA LEU A 623 29.04 14.75 15.50
C LEU A 623 29.86 13.50 15.15
N THR A 624 29.82 12.51 16.04
CA THR A 624 30.42 11.19 15.80
C THR A 624 29.35 10.27 15.21
N GLY A 625 29.63 9.69 14.04
CA GLY A 625 28.78 8.68 13.40
C GLY A 625 29.62 7.51 12.88
N ASN A 626 29.03 6.33 12.83
CA ASN A 626 29.65 5.17 12.20
C ASN A 626 29.45 5.27 10.68
N VAL A 627 30.54 5.15 9.92
CA VAL A 627 30.46 5.04 8.47
C VAL A 627 30.22 3.58 8.12
N GLN A 628 29.05 3.27 7.58
CA GLN A 628 28.78 1.96 6.99
C GLN A 628 29.12 2.00 5.51
N ASN A 629 30.02 1.12 5.08
CA ASN A 629 30.33 0.97 3.66
C ASN A 629 29.43 -0.12 3.07
N LEU A 630 28.41 0.33 2.35
CA LEU A 630 27.47 -0.53 1.64
C LEU A 630 28.04 -0.77 0.22
N GLY A 631 28.21 -2.04 -0.18
CA GLY A 631 28.69 -2.39 -1.52
C GLY A 631 27.71 -2.04 -2.65
N ASP A 632 28.03 -2.43 -3.89
CA ASP A 632 27.10 -2.27 -5.02
C ASP A 632 25.91 -3.24 -4.91
N PHE A 633 24.72 -2.84 -5.38
CA PHE A 633 23.49 -3.66 -5.44
C PHE A 633 22.89 -4.09 -4.09
N ILE A 634 22.89 -3.18 -3.12
CA ILE A 634 22.31 -3.41 -1.79
C ILE A 634 20.78 -3.53 -1.86
N ASP A 635 20.26 -4.60 -1.27
CA ASP A 635 18.84 -4.76 -1.00
C ASP A 635 18.47 -3.97 0.26
N THR A 636 17.65 -2.93 0.13
CA THR A 636 17.22 -2.07 1.25
C THR A 636 16.57 -2.86 2.39
N ASP A 637 15.89 -3.97 2.06
CA ASP A 637 15.21 -4.80 3.04
C ASP A 637 16.22 -5.61 3.87
N ALA A 638 17.39 -5.92 3.30
CA ALA A 638 18.49 -6.57 4.02
C ALA A 638 19.16 -5.61 5.02
N VAL A 639 19.25 -4.31 4.68
CA VAL A 639 19.83 -3.27 5.55
C VAL A 639 19.00 -3.09 6.82
N CYS A 640 17.66 -3.11 6.72
CA CYS A 640 16.77 -3.00 7.89
C CYS A 640 16.99 -4.11 8.93
N LEU A 641 17.57 -5.25 8.53
CA LEU A 641 17.80 -6.40 9.40
C LEU A 641 19.23 -6.48 9.97
N GLU A 642 20.24 -5.94 9.29
CA GLU A 642 21.57 -5.78 9.90
C GLU A 642 21.49 -4.85 11.12
N GLU A 643 20.65 -3.81 11.06
CA GLU A 643 20.34 -2.99 12.23
C GLU A 643 19.65 -3.80 13.35
N LEU A 644 18.85 -4.82 13.01
CA LEU A 644 18.16 -5.66 13.98
C LEU A 644 19.08 -6.69 14.65
N SER A 645 20.11 -7.20 13.97
CA SER A 645 21.00 -8.24 14.46
C SER A 645 22.14 -7.75 15.34
N GLY A 646 22.33 -6.42 15.49
CA GLY A 646 23.35 -5.85 16.37
C GLY A 646 24.78 -6.23 16.00
N GLY A 647 25.01 -6.66 14.75
CA GLY A 647 26.32 -6.98 14.24
C GLY A 647 27.10 -5.71 13.93
N GLY A 648 27.92 -5.27 14.89
CA GLY A 648 29.09 -4.44 14.65
C GLY A 648 30.33 -5.30 14.43
#